data_AF-A0A2T2TPG0-F1
#
_entry.id   AF-A0A2T2TPG0-F1
#
_cell.length_a   1.000
_cell.length_b   1.000
_cell.length_c   1.000
_cell.angle_alpha   90.00
_cell.angle_beta   90.00
_cell.angle_gamma   90.00
#
_symmetry.space_group_name_H-M   'P 1'
#
loop_
_entity.id
_entity.type
_entity.pdbx_description
1 polymer ?
#
loop_
_entity_poly.entity_id
_entity_poly.type
_entity_poly.pdbx_seq_one_letter_code
_entity_poly.pdbx_strand_id
1 'polypeptide(L)'
;MRITACQIEAFGPFQERAFDGFDHPVVVVQGPNEAGKTSLFHFFREMLYGIEPPDGARHPYAPAAQAPEASSGGAAEAGGDTPPLGGRLRYRLADGTPRTVHRRLTGAPQGRLTEDGAGGDEEGQNRPVDLQNRPLPAVAHVSREVFSAVYALDGRALGDLQGAAREEVQERLLRMMSAPGVRPAEDVTAALDAEAARLWSPAPDDDPAGDDPADDERDDDERTEAARLRTRRCALRQKLERAQQHDRERRKLMSAVADGTDRLEALEAERANLKAHLRRAERLRPVRALVSRLEAHTDRAGDLAPFEDVPEEPIPVLRRLEREIERYEDDLAQNERARTEARATRDAFTDTDRRIEAEADAVRAWGDKAAAHERRAEYREELLRESERIAAVLDERAQRLFDAPWSDDLARALHALPKNELEARVDAYRDADSTVDALKVRADALARKVDRRKRLWPWAIAAGIGLAAFAAGVVLGRELVWGLATALAATGLLQLLNAWNYNRERAERLGELDLEIEEQEEVLAEKSAAVAELLGDLPLTEEEAAHPDHELWDALQELRRQAEERAALHRQAEALADTLDEDEASVHALARRCGVRREEHKQDAALPQIVAALEKRLDAAEERRREAEAAEERLKTLRERRRDLEPALEKRRRRYDGLKAKLHDLDDDLTTAVEELKARRRAARRAEQARATLFREHPDWKSLRDEIRAIEEDDADGWTYTDEEVVRMRERREAIADEILDTEQARTRKREDAQRLAQHPAPADVASKLATVERRLDEVDRRRDRLALLARLIRRAARSFRRRHQPEVVKQAGRYLRTITGGRYQRLVLEGQERRLHVCRTEESAPEPVRAPLSQGVRDQVYAALRLALIDHLDQSQEALPVFLDEVFTSWDRGRRQHGYAVLEELTERRQVFIFTCHPALSEELSRRLDARRLLLEPT
;
A
#
# COMPACT_ATOMS: atom_id res chain seq x y z
N MET A 1 -14.82 9.20 -42.83
CA MET A 1 -14.57 7.89 -43.47
C MET A 1 -15.64 7.62 -44.52
N ARG A 2 -15.26 7.09 -45.68
CA ARG A 2 -16.17 6.69 -46.76
C ARG A 2 -15.76 5.33 -47.36
N ILE A 3 -16.69 4.38 -47.38
CA ILE A 3 -16.56 3.08 -48.06
C ILE A 3 -16.79 3.30 -49.56
N THR A 4 -15.95 2.70 -50.40
CA THR A 4 -15.95 2.93 -51.86
C THR A 4 -16.33 1.69 -52.67
N ALA A 5 -15.91 0.50 -52.24
CA ALA A 5 -16.26 -0.80 -52.81
C ALA A 5 -16.04 -1.94 -51.78
N CYS A 6 -16.66 -3.10 -51.99
CA CYS A 6 -16.27 -4.32 -51.28
C CYS A 6 -16.28 -5.56 -52.19
N GLN A 7 -15.53 -6.59 -51.79
CA GLN A 7 -15.52 -7.92 -52.41
C GLN A 7 -15.77 -8.95 -51.31
N ILE A 8 -16.91 -9.65 -51.37
CA ILE A 8 -17.25 -10.70 -50.41
C ILE A 8 -16.80 -12.03 -50.99
N GLU A 9 -15.84 -12.67 -50.33
CA GLU A 9 -15.32 -13.99 -50.72
C GLU A 9 -16.34 -15.06 -50.28
N ALA A 10 -16.74 -15.01 -49.00
CA ALA A 10 -17.88 -15.77 -48.48
C ALA A 10 -18.48 -15.10 -47.22
N PHE A 11 -19.77 -14.72 -47.25
CA PHE A 11 -20.50 -14.21 -46.08
C PHE A 11 -22.03 -14.30 -46.27
N GLY A 12 -22.69 -15.18 -45.52
CA GLY A 12 -24.13 -15.41 -45.61
C GLY A 12 -24.54 -15.89 -47.02
N PRO A 13 -25.50 -15.21 -47.69
CA PRO A 13 -25.92 -15.56 -49.06
C PRO A 13 -24.92 -15.12 -50.14
N PHE A 14 -23.84 -14.42 -49.80
CA PHE A 14 -22.87 -13.91 -50.76
C PHE A 14 -21.63 -14.81 -50.83
N GLN A 15 -21.30 -15.26 -52.04
CA GLN A 15 -20.08 -16.00 -52.38
C GLN A 15 -19.46 -15.36 -53.63
N GLU A 16 -18.15 -15.09 -53.61
CA GLU A 16 -17.37 -14.41 -54.66
C GLU A 16 -18.09 -13.21 -55.34
N ARG A 17 -18.74 -12.36 -54.54
CA ARG A 17 -19.57 -11.25 -55.02
C ARG A 17 -18.92 -9.90 -54.72
N ALA A 18 -18.55 -9.18 -55.78
CA ALA A 18 -18.10 -7.80 -55.71
C ALA A 18 -19.28 -6.81 -55.72
N PHE A 19 -19.13 -5.70 -54.99
CA PHE A 19 -20.05 -4.59 -54.94
C PHE A 19 -19.29 -3.27 -55.13
N ASP A 20 -19.36 -2.74 -56.35
CA ASP A 20 -18.72 -1.48 -56.74
C ASP A 20 -19.71 -0.31 -56.76
N GLY A 21 -19.18 0.90 -56.55
CA GLY A 21 -19.97 2.13 -56.59
C GLY A 21 -20.63 2.49 -55.26
N PHE A 22 -19.96 2.24 -54.13
CA PHE A 22 -20.33 2.83 -52.84
C PHE A 22 -19.77 4.25 -52.65
N ASP A 23 -18.83 4.75 -53.47
CA ASP A 23 -18.25 6.11 -53.35
C ASP A 23 -19.27 7.20 -53.73
N HIS A 24 -20.25 7.39 -52.86
CA HIS A 24 -21.33 8.37 -52.93
C HIS A 24 -21.76 8.76 -51.50
N PRO A 25 -22.19 10.02 -51.24
CA PRO A 25 -22.62 10.42 -49.89
C PRO A 25 -23.82 9.65 -49.36
N VAL A 26 -24.82 9.34 -50.21
CA VAL A 26 -25.96 8.47 -49.87
C VAL A 26 -25.98 7.23 -50.77
N VAL A 27 -25.97 6.05 -50.16
CA VAL A 27 -26.14 4.75 -50.85
C VAL A 27 -27.46 4.12 -50.38
N VAL A 28 -28.34 3.75 -51.31
CA VAL A 28 -29.60 3.04 -51.00
C VAL A 28 -29.48 1.59 -51.45
N VAL A 29 -29.38 0.68 -50.48
CA VAL A 29 -29.37 -0.77 -50.70
C VAL A 29 -30.80 -1.28 -50.67
N GLN A 30 -31.36 -1.55 -51.85
CA GLN A 30 -32.72 -2.04 -52.02
C GLN A 30 -32.71 -3.51 -52.41
N GLY A 31 -33.48 -4.34 -51.70
CA GLY A 31 -33.74 -5.72 -52.09
C GLY A 31 -34.94 -6.29 -51.32
N PRO A 32 -35.58 -7.37 -51.79
CA PRO A 32 -36.63 -8.05 -51.04
C PRO A 32 -36.10 -8.57 -49.69
N ASN A 33 -36.98 -9.18 -48.89
CA ASN A 33 -36.52 -9.94 -47.72
C ASN A 33 -35.62 -11.10 -48.18
N GLU A 34 -34.76 -11.58 -47.28
CA GLU A 34 -33.76 -12.64 -47.52
C GLU A 34 -32.67 -12.36 -48.58
N ALA A 35 -32.79 -11.34 -49.44
CA ALA A 35 -31.76 -10.91 -50.40
C ALA A 35 -30.51 -10.24 -49.77
N GLY A 36 -30.03 -10.74 -48.63
CA GLY A 36 -28.72 -10.41 -48.06
C GLY A 36 -28.50 -8.99 -47.52
N LYS A 37 -29.52 -8.10 -47.50
CA LYS A 37 -29.41 -6.71 -46.94
C LYS A 37 -28.68 -6.68 -45.59
N THR A 38 -29.20 -7.44 -44.63
CA THR A 38 -28.65 -7.54 -43.27
C THR A 38 -27.26 -8.18 -43.26
N SER A 39 -27.03 -9.21 -44.09
CA SER A 39 -25.71 -9.84 -44.24
C SER A 39 -24.66 -8.87 -44.79
N LEU A 40 -25.01 -7.95 -45.69
CA LEU A 40 -24.10 -6.91 -46.20
C LEU A 40 -23.77 -5.87 -45.12
N PHE A 41 -24.75 -5.46 -44.32
CA PHE A 41 -24.51 -4.60 -43.15
C PHE A 41 -23.58 -5.29 -42.12
N HIS A 42 -23.86 -6.55 -41.77
CA HIS A 42 -23.01 -7.32 -40.86
C HIS A 42 -21.60 -7.51 -41.43
N PHE A 43 -21.46 -7.79 -42.73
CA PHE A 43 -20.15 -7.85 -43.39
C PHE A 43 -19.36 -6.56 -43.19
N PHE A 44 -19.96 -5.38 -43.42
CA PHE A 44 -19.29 -4.11 -43.14
C PHE A 44 -18.85 -4.02 -41.67
N ARG A 45 -19.70 -4.37 -40.71
CA ARG A 45 -19.35 -4.36 -39.28
C ARG A 45 -18.18 -5.29 -38.96
N GLU A 46 -18.17 -6.53 -39.46
CA GLU A 46 -17.07 -7.48 -39.22
C GLU A 46 -15.76 -7.00 -39.89
N MET A 47 -15.83 -6.33 -41.06
CA MET A 47 -14.65 -5.73 -41.69
C MET A 47 -14.10 -4.54 -40.87
N LEU A 48 -14.95 -3.69 -40.32
CA LEU A 48 -14.53 -2.55 -39.49
C LEU A 48 -13.96 -3.03 -38.13
N TYR A 49 -14.64 -3.95 -37.43
CA TYR A 49 -14.35 -4.28 -36.03
C TYR A 49 -13.58 -5.59 -35.79
N GLY A 50 -13.54 -6.50 -36.75
CA GLY A 50 -13.13 -7.88 -36.55
C GLY A 50 -14.33 -8.85 -36.60
N ILE A 51 -14.05 -10.10 -36.94
CA ILE A 51 -15.02 -11.18 -37.11
C ILE A 51 -15.36 -11.79 -35.75
N GLU A 52 -16.64 -11.79 -35.38
CA GLU A 52 -17.11 -12.40 -34.14
C GLU A 52 -18.48 -13.10 -34.35
N PRO A 53 -18.66 -14.35 -33.85
CA PRO A 53 -17.71 -15.13 -33.06
C PRO A 53 -16.50 -15.60 -33.89
N PRO A 54 -15.31 -15.76 -33.26
CA PRO A 54 -14.07 -16.16 -33.95
C PRO A 54 -14.03 -17.65 -34.34
N ASP A 55 -15.13 -18.38 -34.14
CA ASP A 55 -15.33 -19.79 -34.49
C ASP A 55 -16.23 -19.87 -35.74
N GLY A 56 -15.68 -20.35 -36.86
CA GLY A 56 -16.38 -20.45 -38.14
C GLY A 56 -17.59 -21.38 -38.11
N ALA A 57 -17.59 -22.40 -37.25
CA ALA A 57 -18.72 -23.33 -37.11
C ALA A 57 -19.89 -22.74 -36.29
N ARG A 58 -19.66 -21.62 -35.58
CA ARG A 58 -20.67 -20.90 -34.78
C ARG A 58 -21.04 -19.52 -35.34
N HIS A 59 -20.37 -19.08 -36.41
CA HIS A 59 -20.59 -17.75 -36.97
C HIS A 59 -21.95 -17.68 -37.71
N PRO A 60 -22.88 -16.78 -37.35
CA PRO A 60 -24.25 -16.76 -37.90
C PRO A 60 -24.36 -16.57 -39.42
N TYR A 61 -23.29 -16.10 -40.07
CA TYR A 61 -23.21 -15.92 -41.52
C TYR A 61 -22.17 -16.84 -42.18
N ALA A 62 -21.78 -17.94 -41.53
CA ALA A 62 -21.00 -18.99 -42.16
C ALA A 62 -21.75 -19.56 -43.38
N PRO A 63 -21.08 -19.86 -44.50
CA PRO A 63 -21.71 -20.59 -45.61
C PRO A 63 -22.20 -21.95 -45.11
N ALA A 64 -23.43 -22.32 -45.47
CA ALA A 64 -23.87 -23.69 -45.28
C ALA A 64 -22.99 -24.61 -46.14
N ALA A 65 -22.35 -25.60 -45.53
CA ALA A 65 -21.61 -26.62 -46.26
C ALA A 65 -22.57 -27.31 -47.24
N GLN A 66 -22.24 -27.29 -48.53
CA GLN A 66 -23.08 -27.91 -49.55
C GLN A 66 -23.15 -29.41 -49.26
N ALA A 67 -24.37 -29.92 -49.00
CA ALA A 67 -24.57 -31.35 -48.80
C ALA A 67 -24.25 -32.08 -50.13
N PRO A 68 -23.32 -33.04 -50.15
CA PRO A 68 -22.97 -33.72 -51.39
C PRO A 68 -24.16 -34.54 -51.90
N GLU A 69 -24.56 -34.31 -53.16
CA GLU A 69 -25.59 -35.12 -53.80
C GLU A 69 -25.15 -36.58 -53.88
N ALA A 70 -26.04 -37.49 -53.46
CA ALA A 70 -25.68 -38.88 -53.22
C ALA A 70 -25.46 -39.66 -54.53
N SER A 71 -24.22 -39.74 -55.01
CA SER A 71 -23.83 -40.63 -56.11
C SER A 71 -22.45 -41.27 -55.93
N SER A 72 -22.37 -42.56 -56.26
CA SER A 72 -21.15 -43.39 -56.44
C SER A 72 -20.00 -43.23 -55.44
N GLY A 73 -19.89 -44.19 -54.52
CA GLY A 73 -18.82 -44.23 -53.52
C GLY A 73 -17.41 -44.33 -54.12
N GLY A 74 -16.54 -43.43 -53.65
CA GLY A 74 -15.09 -43.51 -53.70
C GLY A 74 -14.52 -42.87 -52.44
N ALA A 75 -13.39 -43.36 -51.93
CA ALA A 75 -12.73 -42.77 -50.76
C ALA A 75 -11.97 -41.50 -51.18
N ALA A 76 -12.71 -40.42 -51.42
CA ALA A 76 -12.15 -39.10 -51.68
C ALA A 76 -11.55 -38.51 -50.40
N GLU A 77 -10.44 -37.80 -50.54
CA GLU A 77 -9.75 -37.12 -49.44
C GLU A 77 -10.62 -35.99 -48.87
N ALA A 78 -10.51 -35.74 -47.57
CA ALA A 78 -11.26 -34.67 -46.88
C ALA A 78 -10.66 -33.28 -47.19
N GLY A 79 -10.70 -32.89 -48.46
CA GLY A 79 -10.15 -31.64 -49.01
C GLY A 79 -11.20 -30.77 -49.71
N GLY A 80 -12.45 -30.81 -49.24
CA GLY A 80 -13.49 -29.89 -49.70
C GLY A 80 -13.33 -28.51 -49.07
N ASP A 81 -12.63 -27.60 -49.75
CA ASP A 81 -12.48 -26.20 -49.33
C ASP A 81 -13.84 -25.52 -49.19
N THR A 82 -14.33 -25.42 -47.95
CA THR A 82 -15.41 -24.47 -47.63
C THR A 82 -14.81 -23.07 -47.77
N PRO A 83 -15.33 -22.20 -48.65
CA PRO A 83 -14.69 -20.93 -48.94
C PRO A 83 -14.59 -20.09 -47.65
N PRO A 84 -13.40 -19.57 -47.31
CA PRO A 84 -13.15 -19.02 -45.98
C PRO A 84 -13.95 -17.75 -45.76
N LEU A 85 -14.72 -17.71 -44.67
CA LEU A 85 -15.60 -16.60 -44.37
C LEU A 85 -14.79 -15.29 -44.30
N GLY A 86 -15.11 -14.32 -45.13
CA GLY A 86 -14.25 -13.18 -45.33
C GLY A 86 -14.53 -12.35 -46.58
N GLY A 87 -13.66 -11.36 -46.79
CA GLY A 87 -13.72 -10.44 -47.91
C GLY A 87 -12.87 -9.19 -47.69
N ARG A 88 -12.92 -8.30 -48.68
CA ARG A 88 -12.16 -7.04 -48.74
C ARG A 88 -13.10 -5.86 -48.71
N LEU A 89 -12.74 -4.81 -47.99
CA LEU A 89 -13.45 -3.54 -47.93
C LEU A 89 -12.48 -2.41 -48.28
N ARG A 90 -12.80 -1.66 -49.34
CA ARG A 90 -12.03 -0.48 -49.77
C ARG A 90 -12.71 0.78 -49.25
N TYR A 91 -11.92 1.69 -48.71
CA TYR A 91 -12.40 2.93 -48.10
C TYR A 91 -11.41 4.07 -48.25
N ARG A 92 -11.84 5.29 -47.91
CA ARG A 92 -11.06 6.53 -47.87
C ARG A 92 -11.32 7.22 -46.54
N LEU A 93 -10.31 7.85 -45.94
CA LEU A 93 -10.48 8.68 -44.74
C LEU A 93 -10.58 10.17 -45.11
N ALA A 94 -10.68 11.06 -44.12
CA ALA A 94 -10.77 12.51 -44.34
C ALA A 94 -9.52 13.11 -45.00
N ASP A 95 -8.37 12.44 -44.87
CA ASP A 95 -7.08 12.77 -45.52
C ASP A 95 -7.07 12.54 -47.05
N GLY A 96 -8.05 11.80 -47.58
CA GLY A 96 -8.12 11.40 -48.98
C GLY A 96 -7.42 10.07 -49.32
N THR A 97 -6.72 9.45 -48.37
CA THR A 97 -5.90 8.23 -48.59
C THR A 97 -6.78 7.01 -48.85
N PRO A 98 -6.62 6.29 -49.98
CA PRO A 98 -7.29 5.02 -50.22
C PRO A 98 -6.69 3.91 -49.35
N ARG A 99 -7.53 3.13 -48.68
CA ARG A 99 -7.12 1.99 -47.85
C ARG A 99 -8.00 0.77 -48.12
N THR A 100 -7.41 -0.43 -48.08
CA THR A 100 -8.13 -1.70 -48.18
C THR A 100 -7.84 -2.55 -46.96
N VAL A 101 -8.92 -3.00 -46.29
CA VAL A 101 -8.83 -4.07 -45.28
C VAL A 101 -9.27 -5.39 -45.91
N HIS A 102 -8.53 -6.45 -45.65
CA HIS A 102 -8.87 -7.83 -45.99
C HIS A 102 -8.99 -8.64 -44.70
N ARG A 103 -10.13 -9.29 -44.45
CA ARG A 103 -10.27 -10.25 -43.33
C ARG A 103 -10.75 -11.60 -43.82
N ARG A 104 -10.27 -12.67 -43.19
CA ARG A 104 -10.63 -14.07 -43.46
C ARG A 104 -10.67 -14.89 -42.18
N LEU A 105 -11.54 -15.89 -42.14
CA LEU A 105 -11.64 -16.89 -41.08
C LEU A 105 -11.42 -18.29 -41.68
N THR A 106 -10.17 -18.77 -41.61
CA THR A 106 -9.74 -20.09 -42.09
C THR A 106 -9.54 -21.11 -40.95
N GLY A 107 -10.02 -20.80 -39.75
CA GLY A 107 -9.79 -21.55 -38.50
C GLY A 107 -9.44 -20.64 -37.31
N ALA A 108 -8.75 -19.54 -37.58
CA ALA A 108 -8.63 -18.38 -36.68
C ALA A 108 -8.85 -17.10 -37.51
N PRO A 109 -9.43 -16.03 -36.92
CA PRO A 109 -9.69 -14.78 -37.66
C PRO A 109 -8.40 -14.01 -37.93
N GLN A 110 -8.18 -13.69 -39.21
CA GLN A 110 -7.05 -12.94 -39.73
C GLN A 110 -7.53 -11.61 -40.34
N GLY A 111 -6.70 -10.58 -40.28
CA GLY A 111 -7.01 -9.27 -40.84
C GLY A 111 -5.76 -8.49 -41.20
N ARG A 112 -5.71 -7.91 -42.40
CA ARG A 112 -4.61 -7.08 -42.88
C ARG A 112 -5.13 -5.77 -43.47
N LEU A 113 -4.35 -4.71 -43.32
CA LEU A 113 -4.62 -3.39 -43.87
C LEU A 113 -3.49 -2.98 -44.85
N THR A 114 -3.87 -2.51 -46.04
CA THR A 114 -2.98 -1.93 -47.05
C THR A 114 -3.42 -0.51 -47.40
N GLU A 115 -2.46 0.32 -47.80
CA GLU A 115 -2.71 1.67 -48.31
C GLU A 115 -2.53 1.64 -49.84
N ASP A 116 -3.57 2.02 -50.57
CA ASP A 116 -3.68 1.74 -52.00
C ASP A 116 -3.27 2.96 -52.83
N GLY A 117 -1.96 3.25 -52.81
CA GLY A 117 -1.28 4.04 -53.83
C GLY A 117 -1.06 5.53 -53.54
N ALA A 118 0.15 5.85 -53.08
CA ALA A 118 0.89 6.93 -53.72
C ALA A 118 1.53 6.38 -55.02
N GLY A 119 1.84 7.23 -56.00
CA GLY A 119 2.63 6.82 -57.16
C GLY A 119 4.09 6.51 -56.76
N GLY A 120 4.80 5.71 -57.57
CA GLY A 120 6.27 5.63 -57.47
C GLY A 120 6.88 7.03 -57.65
N ASP A 121 7.97 7.39 -56.98
CA ASP A 121 9.18 6.58 -56.84
C ASP A 121 9.81 6.62 -55.42
N GLU A 122 11.03 6.07 -55.31
CA GLU A 122 11.92 6.04 -54.14
C GLU A 122 11.55 5.10 -52.96
N GLU A 123 12.57 4.76 -52.15
CA GLU A 123 12.59 3.54 -51.35
C GLU A 123 11.94 3.68 -49.95
N GLY A 124 10.63 3.46 -49.91
CA GLY A 124 10.05 2.64 -48.83
C GLY A 124 9.13 3.33 -47.81
N GLN A 125 7.82 3.24 -48.06
CA GLN A 125 6.79 3.11 -47.01
C GLN A 125 5.44 2.64 -47.59
N ASN A 126 5.25 1.32 -47.70
CA ASN A 126 3.91 0.72 -47.85
C ASN A 126 3.93 -0.74 -47.35
N ARG A 127 4.09 -0.92 -46.03
CA ARG A 127 4.23 -2.24 -45.40
C ARG A 127 2.86 -2.66 -44.83
N PRO A 128 2.27 -3.81 -45.24
CA PRO A 128 0.94 -4.21 -44.77
C PRO A 128 0.89 -4.33 -43.25
N VAL A 129 -0.10 -3.70 -42.62
CA VAL A 129 -0.31 -3.77 -41.18
C VAL A 129 -1.14 -5.00 -40.85
N ASP A 130 -0.60 -5.91 -40.02
CA ASP A 130 -1.37 -7.02 -39.46
C ASP A 130 -2.29 -6.47 -38.34
N LEU A 131 -3.60 -6.62 -38.55
CA LEU A 131 -4.63 -6.25 -37.59
C LEU A 131 -5.09 -7.44 -36.75
N GLN A 132 -4.78 -8.68 -37.18
CA GLN A 132 -5.39 -9.89 -36.62
C GLN A 132 -6.92 -9.73 -36.59
N ASN A 133 -7.55 -9.88 -35.42
CA ASN A 133 -8.98 -9.62 -35.25
C ASN A 133 -9.32 -8.28 -34.56
N ARG A 134 -8.40 -7.31 -34.55
CA ARG A 134 -8.60 -5.99 -33.93
C ARG A 134 -9.43 -5.07 -34.85
N PRO A 135 -10.14 -4.05 -34.30
CA PRO A 135 -10.80 -3.02 -35.12
C PRO A 135 -9.79 -2.22 -35.96
N LEU A 136 -10.27 -1.57 -37.02
CA LEU A 136 -9.47 -0.61 -37.78
C LEU A 136 -9.05 0.56 -36.87
N PRO A 137 -7.80 1.08 -36.98
CA PRO A 137 -7.36 2.24 -36.21
C PRO A 137 -8.30 3.45 -36.36
N ALA A 138 -8.83 3.67 -37.57
CA ALA A 138 -9.76 4.75 -37.88
C ALA A 138 -11.11 4.66 -37.14
N VAL A 139 -11.55 3.47 -36.71
CA VAL A 139 -12.82 3.28 -35.98
C VAL A 139 -12.62 3.05 -34.49
N ALA A 140 -11.38 2.94 -34.01
CA ALA A 140 -11.06 2.52 -32.63
C ALA A 140 -11.54 3.51 -31.53
N HIS A 141 -11.92 4.73 -31.90
CA HIS A 141 -12.53 5.73 -31.01
C HIS A 141 -14.02 5.45 -30.71
N VAL A 142 -14.63 4.45 -31.36
CA VAL A 142 -15.98 3.92 -31.09
C VAL A 142 -15.87 2.40 -30.86
N SER A 143 -16.66 1.82 -29.95
CA SER A 143 -16.68 0.36 -29.78
C SER A 143 -17.65 -0.32 -30.74
N ARG A 144 -17.48 -1.63 -30.97
CA ARG A 144 -18.37 -2.46 -31.80
C ARG A 144 -19.84 -2.38 -31.34
N GLU A 145 -20.05 -2.27 -30.02
CA GLU A 145 -21.36 -2.17 -29.38
C GLU A 145 -21.97 -0.76 -29.56
N VAL A 146 -21.19 0.30 -29.36
CA VAL A 146 -21.64 1.69 -29.56
C VAL A 146 -21.94 1.94 -31.04
N PHE A 147 -21.09 1.46 -31.94
CA PHE A 147 -21.33 1.47 -33.38
C PHE A 147 -22.65 0.76 -33.74
N SER A 148 -22.85 -0.45 -33.22
CA SER A 148 -24.08 -1.23 -33.47
C SER A 148 -25.34 -0.63 -32.82
N ALA A 149 -25.22 0.19 -31.78
CA ALA A 149 -26.35 0.78 -31.05
C ALA A 149 -26.71 2.22 -31.48
N VAL A 150 -25.76 2.93 -32.10
CA VAL A 150 -25.86 4.36 -32.40
C VAL A 150 -25.66 4.65 -33.90
N TYR A 151 -24.63 4.09 -34.54
CA TYR A 151 -24.31 4.31 -35.97
C TYR A 151 -25.09 3.38 -36.91
N ALA A 152 -25.56 2.25 -36.40
CA ALA A 152 -26.52 1.36 -37.05
C ALA A 152 -27.92 1.57 -36.45
N LEU A 153 -28.76 2.35 -37.13
CA LEU A 153 -30.16 2.54 -36.73
C LEU A 153 -31.05 1.53 -37.44
N ASP A 154 -31.58 0.57 -36.67
CA ASP A 154 -32.68 -0.30 -37.09
C ASP A 154 -34.04 0.30 -36.71
N GLY A 155 -34.96 0.36 -37.68
CA GLY A 155 -36.35 0.79 -37.52
C GLY A 155 -37.17 -0.12 -36.61
N ARG A 156 -36.85 -1.41 -36.52
CA ARG A 156 -37.56 -2.39 -35.67
C ARG A 156 -37.15 -2.21 -34.19
N ALA A 157 -35.85 -2.07 -33.93
CA ALA A 157 -35.29 -1.74 -32.62
C ALA A 157 -35.75 -0.36 -32.05
N LEU A 158 -36.25 0.55 -32.88
CA LEU A 158 -36.93 1.77 -32.42
C LEU A 158 -38.34 1.49 -31.88
N GLY A 159 -39.06 0.55 -32.50
CA GLY A 159 -40.48 0.28 -32.23
C GLY A 159 -40.75 -0.62 -31.03
N ASP A 160 -40.04 -1.74 -30.90
CA ASP A 160 -40.54 -2.93 -30.16
C ASP A 160 -40.32 -2.92 -28.64
N LEU A 161 -39.69 -1.88 -28.09
CA LEU A 161 -39.38 -1.78 -26.66
C LEU A 161 -40.64 -1.44 -25.82
N GLN A 162 -41.33 -2.45 -25.31
CA GLN A 162 -42.48 -2.25 -24.41
C GLN A 162 -42.03 -1.88 -22.98
N GLY A 163 -42.78 -0.97 -22.34
CA GLY A 163 -42.62 -0.63 -20.92
C GLY A 163 -41.21 -0.14 -20.53
N ALA A 164 -40.70 -0.66 -19.41
CA ALA A 164 -39.48 -0.21 -18.74
C ALA A 164 -38.21 -0.28 -19.62
N ALA A 165 -38.18 -1.17 -20.62
CA ALA A 165 -37.05 -1.30 -21.54
C ALA A 165 -36.73 -0.01 -22.33
N ARG A 166 -37.70 0.91 -22.49
CA ARG A 166 -37.42 2.24 -23.08
C ARG A 166 -36.70 3.18 -22.12
N GLU A 167 -36.94 3.08 -20.81
CA GLU A 167 -36.23 3.89 -19.81
C GLU A 167 -34.81 3.32 -19.58
N GLU A 168 -34.65 1.99 -19.60
CA GLU A 168 -33.32 1.34 -19.67
C GLU A 168 -32.54 1.79 -20.92
N VAL A 169 -33.17 1.85 -22.10
CA VAL A 169 -32.49 2.32 -23.32
C VAL A 169 -32.11 3.82 -23.24
N GLN A 170 -32.90 4.66 -22.57
CA GLN A 170 -32.49 6.04 -22.28
C GLN A 170 -31.23 6.05 -21.40
N GLU A 171 -31.23 5.31 -20.29
CA GLU A 171 -30.12 5.22 -19.36
C GLU A 171 -28.87 4.62 -20.02
N ARG A 172 -29.04 3.62 -20.88
CA ARG A 172 -27.98 2.94 -21.63
C ARG A 172 -27.34 3.84 -22.68
N LEU A 173 -28.13 4.64 -23.41
CA LEU A 173 -27.61 5.67 -24.32
C LEU A 173 -26.85 6.78 -23.58
N LEU A 174 -27.27 7.12 -22.35
CA LEU A 174 -26.55 8.09 -21.50
C LEU A 174 -25.30 7.48 -20.83
N ARG A 175 -25.30 6.18 -20.52
CA ARG A 175 -24.12 5.41 -20.08
C ARG A 175 -23.07 5.31 -21.19
N MET A 176 -23.50 5.15 -22.44
CA MET A 176 -22.66 5.11 -23.65
C MET A 176 -21.92 6.42 -23.96
N MET A 177 -22.15 7.51 -23.22
CA MET A 177 -21.26 8.67 -23.23
C MET A 177 -19.90 8.39 -22.55
N SER A 178 -19.76 7.27 -21.84
CA SER A 178 -18.48 6.82 -21.26
C SER A 178 -17.55 6.30 -22.36
N ALA A 179 -16.26 6.63 -22.29
CA ALA A 179 -15.28 6.24 -23.31
C ALA A 179 -15.25 4.70 -23.56
N PRO A 180 -15.07 4.25 -24.82
CA PRO A 180 -15.14 2.85 -25.18
C PRO A 180 -14.08 2.00 -24.47
N GLY A 181 -14.44 0.75 -24.16
CA GLY A 181 -13.59 -0.18 -23.39
C GLY A 181 -13.59 0.05 -21.87
N VAL A 182 -14.12 1.17 -21.38
CA VAL A 182 -14.22 1.47 -19.94
C VAL A 182 -15.52 0.91 -19.37
N ARG A 183 -15.44 0.14 -18.27
CA ARG A 183 -16.64 -0.31 -17.53
C ARG A 183 -17.42 0.91 -17.00
N PRO A 184 -18.77 0.94 -17.09
CA PRO A 184 -19.55 2.04 -16.55
C PRO A 184 -19.24 2.28 -15.07
N ALA A 185 -19.07 3.55 -14.69
CA ALA A 185 -18.62 3.94 -13.36
C ALA A 185 -19.50 3.37 -12.23
N GLU A 186 -20.81 3.27 -12.47
CA GLU A 186 -21.77 2.63 -11.56
C GLU A 186 -21.48 1.15 -11.36
N ASP A 187 -21.29 0.40 -12.44
CA ASP A 187 -21.00 -1.05 -12.43
C ASP A 187 -19.63 -1.36 -11.81
N VAL A 188 -18.69 -0.41 -11.85
CA VAL A 188 -17.44 -0.46 -11.08
C VAL A 188 -17.70 -0.18 -9.61
N THR A 189 -18.45 0.88 -9.27
CA THR A 189 -18.72 1.24 -7.87
C THR A 189 -19.52 0.17 -7.13
N ALA A 190 -20.55 -0.41 -7.75
CA ALA A 190 -21.34 -1.49 -7.17
C ALA A 190 -20.51 -2.76 -6.93
N ALA A 191 -19.52 -3.04 -7.80
CA ALA A 191 -18.58 -4.14 -7.59
C ALA A 191 -17.61 -3.86 -6.42
N LEU A 192 -17.10 -2.63 -6.30
CA LEU A 192 -16.26 -2.20 -5.17
C LEU A 192 -17.03 -2.20 -3.84
N ASP A 193 -18.29 -1.76 -3.85
CA ASP A 193 -19.19 -1.78 -2.70
C ASP A 193 -19.48 -3.23 -2.26
N ALA A 194 -19.76 -4.13 -3.22
CA ALA A 194 -20.01 -5.55 -2.94
C ALA A 194 -18.75 -6.27 -2.43
N GLU A 195 -17.55 -5.91 -2.90
CA GLU A 195 -16.29 -6.42 -2.35
C GLU A 195 -16.07 -5.90 -0.92
N ALA A 196 -16.28 -4.60 -0.67
CA ALA A 196 -16.16 -4.01 0.66
C ALA A 196 -17.15 -4.62 1.67
N ALA A 197 -18.39 -4.92 1.24
CA ALA A 197 -19.42 -5.55 2.06
C ALA A 197 -19.13 -7.02 2.39
N ARG A 198 -18.39 -7.75 1.53
CA ARG A 198 -17.92 -9.13 1.82
C ARG A 198 -16.80 -9.15 2.86
N LEU A 199 -15.96 -8.13 2.86
CA LEU A 199 -14.88 -7.95 3.83
C LEU A 199 -15.43 -7.53 5.21
N TRP A 200 -16.45 -6.66 5.23
CA TRP A 200 -16.94 -6.01 6.43
C TRP A 200 -18.47 -5.91 6.48
N SER A 201 -19.05 -6.43 7.57
CA SER A 201 -20.40 -6.12 8.04
C SER A 201 -20.33 -5.36 9.36
N PRO A 202 -21.34 -4.55 9.72
CA PRO A 202 -21.65 -4.26 11.11
C PRO A 202 -21.79 -5.59 11.87
N ALA A 203 -21.23 -5.69 13.07
CA ALA A 203 -21.39 -6.86 13.91
C ALA A 203 -22.77 -6.82 14.59
N PRO A 204 -23.44 -7.97 14.79
CA PRO A 204 -24.41 -8.13 15.87
C PRO A 204 -23.74 -7.87 17.23
N ASP A 205 -24.52 -7.55 18.26
CA ASP A 205 -24.01 -7.29 19.61
C ASP A 205 -23.21 -8.47 20.18
N ASP A 206 -22.20 -8.17 21.02
CA ASP A 206 -21.26 -9.13 21.59
C ASP A 206 -21.93 -10.08 22.62
N ASP A 207 -22.61 -11.13 22.16
CA ASP A 207 -23.01 -12.27 23.01
C ASP A 207 -21.78 -13.19 23.28
N PRO A 208 -21.33 -13.35 24.53
CA PRO A 208 -20.15 -14.17 24.84
C PRO A 208 -20.39 -15.70 24.81
N ALA A 209 -21.63 -16.16 24.62
CA ALA A 209 -22.03 -17.55 24.82
C ALA A 209 -21.81 -18.45 23.58
N GLY A 210 -20.55 -18.77 23.27
CA GLY A 210 -20.20 -19.76 22.25
C GLY A 210 -18.90 -20.51 22.57
N ASP A 211 -18.97 -21.84 22.59
CA ASP A 211 -17.79 -22.70 22.78
C ASP A 211 -16.81 -22.61 21.60
N ASP A 212 -15.59 -23.10 21.85
CA ASP A 212 -14.40 -22.84 21.02
C ASP A 212 -14.61 -23.23 19.53
N PRO A 213 -14.56 -22.28 18.58
CA PRO A 213 -14.47 -22.61 17.17
C PRO A 213 -13.11 -23.25 16.92
N ALA A 214 -13.12 -24.58 16.82
CA ALA A 214 -11.96 -25.42 16.54
C ALA A 214 -11.28 -25.02 15.23
N ASP A 215 -10.07 -25.52 15.01
CA ASP A 215 -9.21 -25.15 13.87
C ASP A 215 -9.64 -25.78 12.52
N ASP A 216 -10.95 -25.99 12.32
CA ASP A 216 -11.49 -26.46 11.05
C ASP A 216 -11.68 -25.26 10.10
N GLU A 217 -10.92 -25.22 9.01
CA GLU A 217 -11.09 -24.24 7.92
C GLU A 217 -12.32 -24.57 7.04
N ARG A 218 -13.17 -25.50 7.49
CA ARG A 218 -14.35 -26.02 6.81
C ARG A 218 -15.62 -25.80 7.64
N ASP A 219 -16.26 -24.65 7.45
CA ASP A 219 -17.73 -24.60 7.50
C ASP A 219 -18.27 -23.36 6.76
N ASP A 220 -19.46 -23.53 6.19
CA ASP A 220 -20.12 -22.58 5.28
C ASP A 220 -20.85 -21.42 6.02
N ASP A 221 -20.20 -20.84 7.03
CA ASP A 221 -20.74 -19.76 7.87
C ASP A 221 -20.81 -18.43 7.08
N GLU A 222 -22.01 -17.86 6.88
CA GLU A 222 -22.27 -16.69 6.00
C GLU A 222 -21.60 -15.37 6.43
N ARG A 223 -20.74 -15.41 7.46
CA ARG A 223 -20.08 -14.26 8.09
C ARG A 223 -18.89 -13.73 7.29
N THR A 224 -18.88 -12.41 7.11
CA THR A 224 -17.76 -11.62 6.55
C THR A 224 -16.41 -11.88 7.24
N GLU A 225 -15.31 -11.69 6.51
CA GLU A 225 -13.95 -11.96 6.98
C GLU A 225 -13.62 -11.22 8.29
N ALA A 226 -13.97 -9.93 8.38
CA ALA A 226 -13.76 -9.13 9.58
C ALA A 226 -14.55 -9.66 10.80
N ALA A 227 -15.74 -10.24 10.60
CA ALA A 227 -16.52 -10.82 11.70
C ALA A 227 -15.85 -12.08 12.26
N ARG A 228 -15.44 -13.01 11.40
CA ARG A 228 -14.70 -14.23 11.78
C ARG A 228 -13.42 -13.89 12.57
N LEU A 229 -12.66 -12.91 12.08
CA LEU A 229 -11.44 -12.44 12.75
C LEU A 229 -11.71 -11.74 14.10
N ARG A 230 -12.81 -10.96 14.23
CA ARG A 230 -13.19 -10.34 15.52
C ARG A 230 -13.57 -11.37 16.58
N THR A 231 -14.34 -12.40 16.23
CA THR A 231 -14.66 -13.51 17.13
C THR A 231 -13.38 -14.23 17.58
N ARG A 232 -12.48 -14.56 16.64
CA ARG A 232 -11.20 -15.20 16.96
C ARG A 232 -10.28 -14.33 17.82
N ARG A 233 -10.27 -13.01 17.61
CA ARG A 233 -9.57 -12.03 18.48
C ARG A 233 -10.11 -12.06 19.91
N CYS A 234 -11.43 -12.11 20.09
CA CYS A 234 -12.05 -12.20 21.42
C CYS A 234 -11.64 -13.49 22.15
N ALA A 235 -11.77 -14.65 21.50
CA ALA A 235 -11.35 -15.93 22.03
C ALA A 235 -9.85 -15.98 22.37
N LEU A 236 -8.98 -15.37 21.53
CA LEU A 236 -7.54 -15.29 21.79
C LEU A 236 -7.19 -14.36 22.96
N ARG A 237 -7.94 -13.27 23.20
CA ARG A 237 -7.76 -12.41 24.38
C ARG A 237 -8.10 -13.16 25.67
N GLN A 238 -9.24 -13.87 25.73
CA GLN A 238 -9.59 -14.72 26.88
C GLN A 238 -8.55 -15.85 27.11
N LYS A 239 -8.05 -16.47 26.04
CA LYS A 239 -6.99 -17.49 26.13
C LYS A 239 -5.67 -16.90 26.62
N LEU A 240 -5.35 -15.65 26.27
CA LEU A 240 -4.16 -14.94 26.74
C LEU A 240 -4.25 -14.59 28.23
N GLU A 241 -5.40 -14.13 28.72
CA GLU A 241 -5.64 -13.86 30.14
C GLU A 241 -5.45 -15.12 30.99
N ARG A 242 -6.05 -16.25 30.58
CA ARG A 242 -5.87 -17.56 31.24
C ARG A 242 -4.39 -17.99 31.24
N ALA A 243 -3.68 -17.87 30.11
CA ALA A 243 -2.25 -18.17 30.03
C ALA A 243 -1.40 -17.28 30.94
N GLN A 244 -1.69 -15.98 31.03
CA GLN A 244 -1.01 -15.06 31.95
C GLN A 244 -1.27 -15.41 33.42
N GLN A 245 -2.49 -15.83 33.78
CA GLN A 245 -2.79 -16.30 35.13
C GLN A 245 -1.99 -17.57 35.45
N HIS A 246 -2.01 -18.57 34.56
CA HIS A 246 -1.26 -19.82 34.73
C HIS A 246 0.25 -19.57 34.91
N ASP A 247 0.86 -18.66 34.13
CA ASP A 247 2.28 -18.34 34.29
C ASP A 247 2.57 -17.58 35.61
N ARG A 248 1.69 -16.69 36.06
CA ARG A 248 1.80 -16.04 37.38
C ARG A 248 1.72 -17.05 38.52
N GLU A 249 0.82 -18.02 38.45
CA GLU A 249 0.67 -19.09 39.44
C GLU A 249 1.85 -20.06 39.41
N ARG A 250 2.33 -20.44 38.22
CA ARG A 250 3.56 -21.23 38.02
C ARG A 250 4.78 -20.54 38.63
N ARG A 251 4.95 -19.22 38.45
CA ARG A 251 6.04 -18.45 39.09
C ARG A 251 5.94 -18.47 40.62
N LYS A 252 4.74 -18.31 41.19
CA LYS A 252 4.52 -18.41 42.65
C LYS A 252 4.89 -19.80 43.18
N LEU A 253 4.47 -20.87 42.51
CA LEU A 253 4.80 -22.24 42.88
C LEU A 253 6.32 -22.51 42.77
N MET A 254 6.99 -22.00 41.73
CA MET A 254 8.44 -22.12 41.58
C MET A 254 9.21 -21.36 42.67
N SER A 255 8.76 -20.15 43.09
CA SER A 255 9.30 -19.48 44.27
C SER A 255 9.14 -20.36 45.52
N ALA A 256 7.92 -20.86 45.75
CA ALA A 256 7.60 -21.72 46.89
C ALA A 256 8.28 -23.11 46.86
N VAL A 257 8.98 -23.46 45.78
CA VAL A 257 9.90 -24.61 45.64
C VAL A 257 11.35 -24.23 45.92
N ALA A 258 11.77 -23.01 45.60
CA ALA A 258 13.05 -22.43 46.04
C ALA A 258 13.06 -22.22 47.56
N ASP A 259 12.06 -21.51 48.11
CA ASP A 259 11.91 -21.29 49.57
C ASP A 259 11.94 -22.62 50.36
N GLY A 260 11.33 -23.67 49.78
CA GLY A 260 11.30 -25.01 50.36
C GLY A 260 12.60 -25.81 50.18
N THR A 261 13.50 -25.38 49.30
CA THR A 261 14.85 -25.95 49.14
C THR A 261 15.81 -25.28 50.13
N ASP A 262 15.76 -23.96 50.25
CA ASP A 262 16.53 -23.19 51.25
C ASP A 262 16.19 -23.67 52.69
N ARG A 263 14.90 -23.93 52.98
CA ARG A 263 14.47 -24.51 54.26
C ARG A 263 15.02 -25.91 54.50
N LEU A 264 15.15 -26.74 53.46
CA LEU A 264 15.75 -28.07 53.58
C LEU A 264 17.24 -27.98 53.88
N GLU A 265 17.99 -27.14 53.18
CA GLU A 265 19.43 -26.93 53.44
C GLU A 265 19.67 -26.44 54.88
N ALA A 266 18.83 -25.53 55.38
CA ALA A 266 18.88 -25.07 56.76
C ALA A 266 18.59 -26.18 57.79
N LEU A 267 17.57 -27.02 57.55
CA LEU A 267 17.24 -28.15 58.42
C LEU A 267 18.30 -29.26 58.38
N GLU A 268 18.90 -29.53 57.22
CA GLU A 268 20.00 -30.48 57.09
C GLU A 268 21.26 -29.99 57.83
N ALA A 269 21.54 -28.69 57.79
CA ALA A 269 22.61 -28.07 58.58
C ALA A 269 22.35 -28.16 60.10
N GLU A 270 21.12 -27.88 60.56
CA GLU A 270 20.75 -28.04 61.98
C GLU A 270 20.89 -29.50 62.44
N ARG A 271 20.40 -30.45 61.61
CA ARG A 271 20.52 -31.90 61.85
C ARG A 271 21.99 -32.37 61.88
N ALA A 272 22.84 -31.82 61.00
CA ALA A 272 24.26 -32.10 60.98
C ALA A 272 24.99 -31.58 62.22
N ASN A 273 24.64 -30.37 62.69
CA ASN A 273 25.19 -29.77 63.89
C ASN A 273 24.84 -30.57 65.15
N LEU A 274 23.55 -30.90 65.35
CA LEU A 274 23.11 -31.76 66.48
C LEU A 274 23.78 -33.14 66.45
N LYS A 275 23.99 -33.72 65.26
CA LYS A 275 24.74 -34.97 65.08
C LYS A 275 26.22 -34.84 65.46
N ALA A 276 26.83 -33.67 65.30
CA ALA A 276 28.19 -33.40 65.78
C ALA A 276 28.25 -33.24 67.31
N HIS A 277 27.32 -32.48 67.90
CA HIS A 277 27.22 -32.30 69.36
C HIS A 277 26.99 -33.63 70.10
N LEU A 278 26.07 -34.47 69.63
CA LEU A 278 25.82 -35.79 70.22
C LEU A 278 27.05 -36.70 70.19
N ARG A 279 27.78 -36.72 69.07
CA ARG A 279 29.06 -37.45 68.94
C ARG A 279 30.15 -36.93 69.90
N ARG A 280 30.14 -35.62 70.20
CA ARG A 280 31.07 -34.99 71.14
C ARG A 280 30.75 -35.38 72.59
N ALA A 281 29.47 -35.37 72.96
CA ALA A 281 28.99 -35.85 74.26
C ALA A 281 29.33 -37.34 74.50
N GLU A 282 29.08 -38.19 73.49
CA GLU A 282 29.37 -39.63 73.53
C GLU A 282 30.89 -39.93 73.63
N ARG A 283 31.75 -39.03 73.17
CA ARG A 283 33.22 -39.15 73.28
C ARG A 283 33.77 -38.75 74.66
N LEU A 284 33.26 -37.68 75.26
CA LEU A 284 33.93 -37.02 76.40
C LEU A 284 33.53 -37.58 77.77
N ARG A 285 32.26 -37.93 77.95
CA ARG A 285 31.71 -38.33 79.26
C ARG A 285 32.45 -39.49 79.95
N PRO A 286 32.93 -40.56 79.27
CA PRO A 286 33.67 -41.64 79.94
C PRO A 286 35.06 -41.23 80.45
N VAL A 287 35.74 -40.35 79.72
CA VAL A 287 37.17 -40.05 79.94
C VAL A 287 37.39 -39.25 81.24
N ARG A 288 36.47 -38.34 81.55
CA ARG A 288 36.47 -37.48 82.76
C ARG A 288 36.74 -38.27 84.05
N ALA A 289 36.12 -39.45 84.19
CA ALA A 289 36.23 -40.29 85.39
C ALA A 289 37.58 -41.00 85.56
N LEU A 290 38.38 -41.14 84.49
CA LEU A 290 39.69 -41.80 84.52
C LEU A 290 40.83 -40.82 84.82
N VAL A 291 40.74 -39.59 84.31
CA VAL A 291 41.80 -38.57 84.43
C VAL A 291 42.20 -38.30 85.88
N SER A 292 41.23 -38.16 86.79
CA SER A 292 41.45 -37.82 88.20
C SER A 292 42.28 -38.86 88.98
N ARG A 293 42.55 -40.04 88.41
CA ARG A 293 43.43 -41.07 89.00
C ARG A 293 44.89 -40.94 88.57
N LEU A 294 45.19 -40.19 87.52
CA LEU A 294 46.53 -40.06 86.97
C LEU A 294 47.41 -39.12 87.79
N GLU A 295 46.84 -37.99 88.22
CA GLU A 295 47.59 -36.82 88.68
C GLU A 295 48.46 -37.14 89.92
N ALA A 296 47.96 -38.00 90.82
CA ALA A 296 48.65 -38.45 92.04
C ALA A 296 49.92 -39.32 91.83
N HIS A 297 50.24 -39.74 90.61
CA HIS A 297 51.50 -40.43 90.30
C HIS A 297 52.61 -39.49 89.80
N THR A 298 52.27 -38.27 89.41
CA THR A 298 53.17 -37.34 88.70
C THR A 298 54.27 -36.79 89.62
N ASP A 299 53.91 -36.44 90.86
CA ASP A 299 54.76 -35.77 91.85
C ASP A 299 56.08 -36.50 92.17
N ARG A 300 56.14 -37.83 91.91
CA ARG A 300 57.30 -38.67 92.22
C ARG A 300 58.38 -38.70 91.12
N ALA A 301 58.18 -38.01 90.00
CA ALA A 301 59.16 -37.91 88.93
C ALA A 301 60.27 -36.87 89.22
N GLY A 302 59.99 -35.87 90.07
CA GLY A 302 60.81 -34.68 90.22
C GLY A 302 60.68 -33.74 89.01
N ASP A 303 61.28 -32.54 89.09
CA ASP A 303 61.20 -31.59 87.99
C ASP A 303 62.08 -32.01 86.81
N LEU A 304 61.41 -32.40 85.72
CA LEU A 304 62.00 -32.69 84.42
C LEU A 304 61.92 -31.48 83.48
N ALA A 305 61.17 -30.42 83.80
CA ALA A 305 60.79 -29.35 82.87
C ALA A 305 61.95 -28.67 82.10
N PRO A 306 63.16 -28.46 82.66
CA PRO A 306 64.29 -27.97 81.88
C PRO A 306 64.59 -28.83 80.64
N PHE A 307 64.37 -30.15 80.74
CA PHE A 307 64.68 -31.16 79.73
C PHE A 307 63.46 -31.98 79.26
N GLU A 308 62.23 -31.60 79.64
CA GLU A 308 61.01 -32.34 79.27
C GLU A 308 60.68 -32.18 77.78
N ASP A 309 61.00 -31.03 77.19
CA ASP A 309 60.88 -30.77 75.75
C ASP A 309 61.79 -31.66 74.89
N VAL A 310 62.87 -32.17 75.49
CA VAL A 310 63.92 -32.95 74.81
C VAL A 310 63.37 -34.36 74.53
N PRO A 311 63.37 -34.84 73.28
CA PRO A 311 62.86 -36.17 72.92
C PRO A 311 63.67 -37.34 73.54
N GLU A 312 63.11 -38.56 73.56
CA GLU A 312 63.89 -39.75 73.95
C GLU A 312 65.06 -40.03 72.99
N GLU A 313 64.89 -39.69 71.71
CA GLU A 313 65.97 -39.60 70.70
C GLU A 313 65.95 -38.20 70.07
N PRO A 314 66.83 -37.26 70.47
CA PRO A 314 66.76 -35.88 69.99
C PRO A 314 67.23 -35.70 68.53
N ILE A 315 68.22 -36.49 68.11
CA ILE A 315 68.90 -36.34 66.80
C ILE A 315 67.95 -36.55 65.61
N PRO A 316 67.05 -37.57 65.58
CA PRO A 316 66.03 -37.69 64.54
C PRO A 316 65.04 -36.51 64.49
N VAL A 317 64.77 -35.86 65.63
CA VAL A 317 63.80 -34.75 65.71
C VAL A 317 64.38 -33.44 65.19
N LEU A 318 65.66 -33.17 65.44
CA LEU A 318 66.36 -32.01 64.83
C LEU A 318 66.35 -32.11 63.30
N ARG A 319 66.73 -33.27 62.74
CA ARG A 319 66.67 -33.55 61.28
C ARG A 319 65.27 -33.50 60.68
N ARG A 320 64.22 -33.64 61.50
CA ARG A 320 62.83 -33.47 61.07
C ARG A 320 62.43 -32.00 61.04
N LEU A 321 62.77 -31.23 62.08
CA LEU A 321 62.49 -29.80 62.17
C LEU A 321 63.18 -29.02 61.04
N GLU A 322 64.39 -29.42 60.67
CA GLU A 322 65.15 -28.90 59.51
C GLU A 322 64.34 -28.97 58.21
N ARG A 323 63.79 -30.14 57.86
CA ARG A 323 62.94 -30.33 56.67
C ARG A 323 61.54 -29.70 56.79
N GLU A 324 61.06 -29.46 58.00
CA GLU A 324 59.83 -28.70 58.21
C GLU A 324 60.08 -27.21 57.95
N ILE A 325 61.24 -26.67 58.36
CA ILE A 325 61.66 -25.28 58.09
C ILE A 325 61.79 -25.04 56.58
N GLU A 326 62.52 -25.88 55.84
CA GLU A 326 62.67 -25.79 54.37
C GLU A 326 61.31 -25.66 53.66
N ARG A 327 60.34 -26.52 54.03
CA ARG A 327 58.99 -26.51 53.45
C ARG A 327 58.20 -25.24 53.77
N TYR A 328 58.30 -24.73 55.00
CA TYR A 328 57.63 -23.49 55.38
C TYR A 328 58.24 -22.27 54.68
N GLU A 329 59.53 -22.30 54.34
CA GLU A 329 60.19 -21.26 53.53
C GLU A 329 59.75 -21.32 52.05
N ASP A 330 59.62 -22.52 51.46
CA ASP A 330 59.04 -22.72 50.13
C ASP A 330 57.55 -22.27 50.04
N ASP A 331 56.73 -22.65 51.02
CA ASP A 331 55.32 -22.23 51.13
C ASP A 331 55.18 -20.70 51.19
N LEU A 332 56.08 -20.03 51.91
CA LEU A 332 56.12 -18.56 52.01
C LEU A 332 56.53 -17.92 50.68
N ALA A 333 57.54 -18.49 50.00
CA ALA A 333 57.97 -18.03 48.68
C ALA A 333 56.89 -18.21 47.61
N GLN A 334 56.11 -19.30 47.65
CA GLN A 334 54.97 -19.49 46.77
C GLN A 334 53.83 -18.50 47.08
N ASN A 335 53.56 -18.24 48.36
CA ASN A 335 52.56 -17.26 48.79
C ASN A 335 52.87 -15.84 48.26
N GLU A 336 54.13 -15.38 48.35
CA GLU A 336 54.50 -14.04 47.87
C GLU A 336 54.48 -13.92 46.33
N ARG A 337 54.74 -15.00 45.58
CA ARG A 337 54.54 -15.03 44.12
C ARG A 337 53.06 -14.82 43.78
N ALA A 338 52.16 -15.59 44.39
CA ALA A 338 50.71 -15.45 44.19
C ALA A 338 50.17 -14.08 44.63
N ARG A 339 50.73 -13.48 45.69
CA ARG A 339 50.41 -12.09 46.10
C ARG A 339 50.91 -11.03 45.12
N THR A 340 51.97 -11.31 44.37
CA THR A 340 52.49 -10.39 43.34
C THR A 340 51.61 -10.44 42.09
N GLU A 341 51.24 -11.64 41.66
CA GLU A 341 50.29 -11.89 40.55
C GLU A 341 48.92 -11.25 40.83
N ALA A 342 48.30 -11.54 41.97
CA ALA A 342 46.99 -10.99 42.31
C ALA A 342 46.99 -9.46 42.52
N ARG A 343 48.14 -8.84 42.88
CA ARG A 343 48.27 -7.37 42.84
C ARG A 343 48.23 -6.85 41.41
N ALA A 344 48.95 -7.49 40.48
CA ALA A 344 48.94 -7.09 39.08
C ALA A 344 47.53 -7.20 38.45
N THR A 345 46.77 -8.25 38.77
CA THR A 345 45.36 -8.37 38.34
C THR A 345 44.49 -7.23 38.90
N ARG A 346 44.57 -6.95 40.21
CA ARG A 346 43.84 -5.83 40.83
C ARG A 346 44.21 -4.48 40.21
N ASP A 347 45.49 -4.26 39.95
CA ASP A 347 46.02 -2.99 39.45
C ASP A 347 45.83 -2.80 37.94
N ALA A 348 45.34 -3.83 37.22
CA ALA A 348 44.90 -3.75 35.83
C ALA A 348 43.51 -3.11 35.64
N PHE A 349 42.75 -2.90 36.73
CA PHE A 349 41.51 -2.12 36.73
C PHE A 349 41.83 -0.63 36.97
N THR A 350 41.88 0.13 35.87
CA THR A 350 42.47 1.47 35.80
C THR A 350 41.49 2.59 36.13
N ASP A 351 42.03 3.79 36.33
CA ASP A 351 41.25 5.01 36.53
C ASP A 351 40.39 5.41 35.32
N THR A 352 40.74 4.93 34.12
CA THR A 352 39.93 5.05 32.90
C THR A 352 38.73 4.09 32.89
N ASP A 353 38.86 2.92 33.50
CA ASP A 353 37.77 1.93 33.59
C ASP A 353 36.70 2.40 34.59
N ARG A 354 37.14 2.93 35.73
CA ARG A 354 36.27 3.58 36.73
C ARG A 354 35.44 4.73 36.16
N ARG A 355 35.99 5.48 35.19
CA ARG A 355 35.30 6.61 34.55
C ARG A 355 34.21 6.17 33.58
N ILE A 356 34.38 5.05 32.88
CA ILE A 356 33.34 4.54 31.98
C ILE A 356 32.25 3.79 32.76
N GLU A 357 32.60 3.10 33.86
CA GLU A 357 31.59 2.55 34.78
C GLU A 357 30.74 3.62 35.47
N ALA A 358 31.34 4.76 35.86
CA ALA A 358 30.61 5.90 36.44
C ALA A 358 29.59 6.54 35.47
N GLU A 359 29.70 6.23 34.17
CA GLU A 359 28.81 6.69 33.10
C GLU A 359 28.03 5.52 32.46
N ALA A 360 28.05 4.32 33.06
CA ALA A 360 27.52 3.09 32.47
C ALA A 360 26.06 3.19 32.00
N ASP A 361 25.19 3.79 32.82
CA ASP A 361 23.79 4.00 32.48
C ASP A 361 23.62 4.97 31.30
N ALA A 362 24.49 5.98 31.19
CA ALA A 362 24.49 6.90 30.06
C ALA A 362 25.00 6.23 28.77
N VAL A 363 26.01 5.36 28.85
CA VAL A 363 26.49 4.56 27.71
C VAL A 363 25.39 3.61 27.23
N ARG A 364 24.76 2.84 28.13
CA ARG A 364 23.66 1.91 27.79
C ARG A 364 22.43 2.62 27.22
N ALA A 365 22.01 3.73 27.83
CA ALA A 365 20.91 4.54 27.32
C ALA A 365 21.21 5.21 25.97
N TRP A 366 22.48 5.26 25.54
CA TRP A 366 22.86 5.63 24.18
C TRP A 366 22.92 4.45 23.22
N GLY A 367 23.26 3.24 23.68
CA GLY A 367 23.10 1.99 22.92
C GLY A 367 21.68 1.80 22.41
N ASP A 368 20.70 1.86 23.31
CA ASP A 368 19.26 1.78 22.98
C ASP A 368 18.81 2.86 21.97
N LYS A 369 19.46 4.04 21.99
CA LYS A 369 19.12 5.19 21.13
C LYS A 369 19.87 5.21 19.81
N ALA A 370 21.04 4.58 19.67
CA ALA A 370 21.89 4.70 18.49
C ALA A 370 21.15 4.28 17.21
N ALA A 371 20.39 3.19 17.25
CA ALA A 371 19.56 2.74 16.12
C ALA A 371 18.35 3.68 15.86
N ALA A 372 17.90 4.46 16.85
CA ALA A 372 16.86 5.47 16.65
C ALA A 372 17.42 6.76 16.04
N HIS A 373 18.64 7.15 16.40
CA HIS A 373 19.40 8.23 15.75
C HIS A 373 19.67 7.91 14.27
N GLU A 374 20.14 6.70 13.97
CA GLU A 374 20.39 6.23 12.60
C GLU A 374 19.14 6.35 11.71
N ARG A 375 17.98 5.86 12.18
CA ARG A 375 16.70 6.00 11.48
C ARG A 375 16.22 7.47 11.31
N ARG A 376 16.56 8.37 12.25
CA ARG A 376 16.28 9.82 12.09
C ARG A 376 17.14 10.43 10.99
N ALA A 377 18.40 10.04 10.89
CA ALA A 377 19.31 10.49 9.84
C ALA A 377 18.86 9.99 8.45
N GLU A 378 18.53 8.70 8.32
CA GLU A 378 17.96 8.12 7.09
C GLU A 378 16.69 8.87 6.65
N TYR A 379 15.77 9.13 7.58
CA TYR A 379 14.52 9.84 7.29
C TYR A 379 14.74 11.32 6.94
N ARG A 380 15.71 12.00 7.56
CA ARG A 380 16.15 13.36 7.17
C ARG A 380 16.65 13.38 5.73
N GLU A 381 17.45 12.40 5.31
CA GLU A 381 17.88 12.31 3.91
C GLU A 381 16.70 12.04 2.94
N GLU A 382 15.73 11.23 3.33
CA GLU A 382 14.52 10.97 2.52
C GLU A 382 13.70 12.26 2.31
N LEU A 383 13.47 13.03 3.38
CA LEU A 383 12.79 14.33 3.32
C LEU A 383 13.54 15.34 2.44
N LEU A 384 14.88 15.37 2.50
CA LEU A 384 15.70 16.24 1.65
C LEU A 384 15.61 15.83 0.18
N ARG A 385 15.70 14.53 -0.13
CA ARG A 385 15.55 14.00 -1.51
C ARG A 385 14.18 14.32 -2.11
N GLU A 386 13.11 14.28 -1.31
CA GLU A 386 11.77 14.64 -1.78
C GLU A 386 11.61 16.16 -1.93
N SER A 387 12.16 16.95 -1.01
CA SER A 387 12.27 18.42 -1.14
C SER A 387 13.01 18.83 -2.42
N GLU A 388 14.09 18.13 -2.79
CA GLU A 388 14.84 18.35 -4.04
C GLU A 388 14.04 17.97 -5.29
N ARG A 389 13.28 16.86 -5.26
CA ARG A 389 12.37 16.48 -6.37
C ARG A 389 11.30 17.55 -6.60
N ILE A 390 10.66 18.03 -5.53
CA ILE A 390 9.64 19.09 -5.64
C ILE A 390 10.30 20.41 -6.07
N ALA A 391 11.53 20.71 -5.65
CA ALA A 391 12.27 21.87 -6.14
C ALA A 391 12.48 21.84 -7.67
N ALA A 392 12.82 20.69 -8.24
CA ALA A 392 12.97 20.53 -9.68
C ALA A 392 11.63 20.68 -10.44
N VAL A 393 10.54 20.12 -9.91
CA VAL A 393 9.19 20.24 -10.52
C VAL A 393 8.65 21.68 -10.42
N LEU A 394 8.94 22.39 -9.33
CA LEU A 394 8.62 23.81 -9.18
C LEU A 394 9.35 24.67 -10.22
N ASP A 395 10.65 24.44 -10.44
CA ASP A 395 11.43 25.21 -11.41
C ASP A 395 11.04 24.91 -12.86
N GLU A 396 10.81 23.64 -13.21
CA GLU A 396 10.32 23.23 -14.55
C GLU A 396 8.93 23.82 -14.87
N ARG A 397 8.09 24.03 -13.85
CA ARG A 397 6.77 24.66 -14.01
C ARG A 397 6.84 26.18 -14.00
N ALA A 398 7.72 26.78 -13.20
CA ALA A 398 7.96 28.21 -13.17
C ALA A 398 8.39 28.72 -14.56
N GLN A 399 9.35 28.05 -15.19
CA GLN A 399 9.90 28.40 -16.51
C GLN A 399 8.91 28.30 -17.69
N ARG A 400 7.68 27.84 -17.45
CA ARG A 400 6.59 27.81 -18.45
C ARG A 400 5.62 28.98 -18.30
N LEU A 401 5.46 29.47 -17.07
CA LEU A 401 4.45 30.47 -16.68
C LEU A 401 5.08 31.85 -16.43
N PHE A 402 6.37 31.88 -16.10
CA PHE A 402 7.11 33.09 -15.75
C PHE A 402 8.38 33.24 -16.59
N ASP A 403 8.78 34.49 -16.85
CA ASP A 403 10.06 34.87 -17.46
C ASP A 403 11.28 34.67 -16.52
N ALA A 404 11.09 33.96 -15.39
CA ALA A 404 12.09 33.76 -14.35
C ALA A 404 12.04 32.35 -13.74
N PRO A 405 13.19 31.77 -13.34
CA PRO A 405 13.24 30.49 -12.62
C PRO A 405 12.62 30.61 -11.23
N TRP A 406 12.29 29.47 -10.62
CA TRP A 406 11.62 29.45 -9.32
C TRP A 406 12.47 30.10 -8.21
N SER A 407 11.84 30.96 -7.40
CA SER A 407 12.48 31.69 -6.32
C SER A 407 11.59 31.79 -5.07
N ASP A 408 12.21 32.06 -3.92
CA ASP A 408 11.46 32.27 -2.67
C ASP A 408 10.65 33.58 -2.68
N ASP A 409 10.98 34.53 -3.55
CA ASP A 409 10.15 35.73 -3.78
C ASP A 409 8.91 35.43 -4.61
N LEU A 410 8.99 34.59 -5.65
CA LEU A 410 7.81 34.04 -6.31
C LEU A 410 6.94 33.24 -5.33
N ALA A 411 7.56 32.43 -4.46
CA ALA A 411 6.85 31.70 -3.42
C ALA A 411 6.10 32.63 -2.45
N ARG A 412 6.73 33.75 -2.04
CA ARG A 412 6.09 34.80 -1.22
C ARG A 412 4.95 35.49 -1.95
N ALA A 413 5.13 35.87 -3.21
CA ALA A 413 4.10 36.53 -4.02
C ALA A 413 2.86 35.64 -4.20
N LEU A 414 3.05 34.39 -4.63
CA LEU A 414 1.97 33.39 -4.77
C LEU A 414 1.21 33.15 -3.45
N HIS A 415 1.90 33.22 -2.30
CA HIS A 415 1.28 33.12 -0.98
C HIS A 415 0.43 34.34 -0.58
N ALA A 416 0.77 35.53 -1.07
CA ALA A 416 0.05 36.76 -0.77
C ALA A 416 -1.26 36.93 -1.57
N LEU A 417 -1.41 36.22 -2.70
CA LEU A 417 -2.59 36.31 -3.57
C LEU A 417 -3.91 36.00 -2.81
N PRO A 418 -4.92 36.89 -2.86
CA PRO A 418 -6.20 36.69 -2.17
C PRO A 418 -7.05 35.64 -2.90
N LYS A 419 -6.83 34.36 -2.55
CA LYS A 419 -7.35 33.19 -3.29
C LYS A 419 -8.78 33.36 -3.82
N ASN A 420 -9.73 33.63 -2.91
CA ASN A 420 -11.15 33.67 -3.24
C ASN A 420 -11.54 34.86 -4.15
N GLU A 421 -10.75 35.93 -4.15
CA GLU A 421 -11.00 37.11 -4.98
C GLU A 421 -10.42 36.89 -6.38
N LEU A 422 -9.23 36.30 -6.49
CA LEU A 422 -8.63 35.92 -7.78
C LEU A 422 -9.47 34.84 -8.49
N GLU A 423 -9.95 33.83 -7.76
CA GLU A 423 -10.90 32.82 -8.27
C GLU A 423 -12.17 33.48 -8.85
N ALA A 424 -12.73 34.49 -8.15
CA ALA A 424 -13.92 35.21 -8.59
C ALA A 424 -13.67 36.17 -9.78
N ARG A 425 -12.50 36.82 -9.86
CA ARG A 425 -12.15 37.68 -11.01
C ARG A 425 -11.87 36.85 -12.27
N VAL A 426 -11.22 35.68 -12.14
CA VAL A 426 -11.00 34.73 -13.25
C VAL A 426 -12.30 34.12 -13.78
N ASP A 427 -13.22 33.72 -12.89
CA ASP A 427 -14.58 33.29 -13.30
C ASP A 427 -15.32 34.39 -14.08
N ALA A 428 -15.21 35.66 -13.63
CA ALA A 428 -15.82 36.80 -14.29
C ALA A 428 -15.17 37.16 -15.65
N TYR A 429 -13.86 36.99 -15.78
CA TYR A 429 -13.15 37.10 -17.07
C TYR A 429 -13.66 36.05 -18.07
N ARG A 430 -13.71 34.77 -17.68
CA ARG A 430 -14.22 33.69 -18.54
C ARG A 430 -15.68 33.88 -18.96
N ASP A 431 -16.53 34.36 -18.07
CA ASP A 431 -17.95 34.58 -18.39
C ASP A 431 -18.13 35.76 -19.37
N ALA A 432 -17.25 36.77 -19.35
CA ALA A 432 -17.18 37.81 -20.38
C ALA A 432 -16.62 37.26 -21.71
N ASP A 433 -15.51 36.52 -21.66
CA ASP A 433 -14.83 35.94 -22.83
C ASP A 433 -15.77 35.02 -23.63
N SER A 434 -16.40 34.07 -22.95
CA SER A 434 -17.38 33.17 -23.57
C SER A 434 -18.65 33.88 -24.08
N THR A 435 -18.93 35.10 -23.60
CA THR A 435 -20.00 35.95 -24.13
C THR A 435 -19.58 36.65 -25.42
N VAL A 436 -18.37 37.23 -25.45
CA VAL A 436 -17.74 37.79 -26.67
C VAL A 436 -17.64 36.72 -27.76
N ASP A 437 -17.18 35.52 -27.42
CA ASP A 437 -17.00 34.43 -28.38
C ASP A 437 -18.35 33.91 -28.90
N ALA A 438 -19.37 33.80 -28.04
CA ALA A 438 -20.73 33.47 -28.45
C ALA A 438 -21.35 34.53 -29.38
N LEU A 439 -21.06 35.82 -29.17
CA LEU A 439 -21.49 36.91 -30.05
C LEU A 439 -20.75 36.87 -31.39
N LYS A 440 -19.42 36.68 -31.39
CA LYS A 440 -18.60 36.49 -32.60
C LYS A 440 -19.13 35.33 -33.45
N VAL A 441 -19.34 34.15 -32.86
CA VAL A 441 -19.93 32.99 -33.56
C VAL A 441 -21.33 33.29 -34.11
N ARG A 442 -22.13 34.13 -33.44
CA ARG A 442 -23.48 34.53 -33.87
C ARG A 442 -23.45 35.53 -35.02
N ALA A 443 -22.57 36.53 -34.97
CA ALA A 443 -22.30 37.46 -36.07
C ALA A 443 -21.82 36.70 -37.31
N ASP A 444 -20.87 35.79 -37.13
CA ASP A 444 -20.31 34.96 -38.20
C ASP A 444 -21.35 34.01 -38.82
N ALA A 445 -22.23 33.43 -38.00
CA ALA A 445 -23.39 32.65 -38.46
C ALA A 445 -24.47 33.50 -39.17
N LEU A 446 -24.48 34.83 -39.01
CA LEU A 446 -25.26 35.75 -39.83
C LEU A 446 -24.49 36.11 -41.11
N ALA A 447 -23.19 36.37 -40.99
CA ALA A 447 -22.27 36.75 -42.08
C ALA A 447 -22.23 35.69 -43.18
N ARG A 448 -21.93 34.42 -42.83
CA ARG A 448 -21.70 33.30 -43.76
C ARG A 448 -22.90 32.91 -44.65
N LYS A 449 -24.11 33.46 -44.43
CA LYS A 449 -25.33 33.17 -45.23
C LYS A 449 -25.35 33.75 -46.66
N VAL A 450 -24.21 34.15 -47.24
CA VAL A 450 -24.11 34.83 -48.56
C VAL A 450 -23.70 33.89 -49.69
N ASP A 451 -24.60 33.01 -50.14
CA ASP A 451 -24.60 32.57 -51.55
C ASP A 451 -26.00 32.50 -52.16
N ARG A 452 -26.79 33.55 -51.93
CA ARG A 452 -28.07 33.77 -52.62
C ARG A 452 -28.01 34.77 -53.78
N ARG A 453 -26.84 35.34 -54.13
CA ARG A 453 -26.69 36.17 -55.35
C ARG A 453 -27.08 35.37 -56.61
N LYS A 454 -26.65 34.10 -56.69
CA LYS A 454 -27.06 33.14 -57.75
C LYS A 454 -28.57 32.86 -57.78
N ARG A 455 -29.28 33.07 -56.67
CA ARG A 455 -30.71 32.76 -56.49
C ARG A 455 -31.65 33.94 -56.77
N LEU A 456 -31.13 35.16 -56.91
CA LEU A 456 -31.90 36.37 -57.27
C LEU A 456 -31.88 36.67 -58.77
N TRP A 457 -30.82 36.26 -59.49
CA TRP A 457 -30.71 36.47 -60.94
C TRP A 457 -31.89 35.89 -61.75
N PRO A 458 -32.45 34.70 -61.44
CA PRO A 458 -33.65 34.19 -62.11
C PRO A 458 -34.89 35.09 -61.92
N TRP A 459 -35.04 35.76 -60.77
CA TRP A 459 -36.16 36.67 -60.50
C TRP A 459 -35.99 38.03 -61.16
N ALA A 460 -34.75 38.51 -61.28
CA ALA A 460 -34.43 39.68 -62.12
C ALA A 460 -34.72 39.41 -63.60
N ILE A 461 -34.38 38.21 -64.09
CA ILE A 461 -34.74 37.77 -65.44
C ILE A 461 -36.26 37.63 -65.59
N ALA A 462 -36.97 37.02 -64.64
CA ALA A 462 -38.43 36.90 -64.69
C ALA A 462 -39.13 38.27 -64.69
N ALA A 463 -38.62 39.23 -63.91
CA ALA A 463 -39.10 40.62 -63.93
C ALA A 463 -38.87 41.29 -65.29
N GLY A 464 -37.66 41.17 -65.86
CA GLY A 464 -37.31 41.73 -67.17
C GLY A 464 -38.08 41.11 -68.33
N ILE A 465 -38.23 39.78 -68.35
CA ILE A 465 -39.06 39.05 -69.33
C ILE A 465 -40.52 39.44 -69.18
N GLY A 466 -41.03 39.58 -67.95
CA GLY A 466 -42.38 40.09 -67.68
C GLY A 466 -42.58 41.49 -68.28
N LEU A 467 -41.69 42.44 -68.01
CA LEU A 467 -41.75 43.80 -68.57
C LEU A 467 -41.64 43.84 -70.10
N ALA A 468 -40.78 43.00 -70.70
CA ALA A 468 -40.65 42.91 -72.16
C ALA A 468 -41.88 42.27 -72.84
N ALA A 469 -42.40 41.18 -72.28
CA ALA A 469 -43.62 40.52 -72.76
C ALA A 469 -44.87 41.39 -72.57
N PHE A 470 -44.90 42.22 -71.52
CA PHE A 470 -45.94 43.22 -71.26
C PHE A 470 -45.95 44.28 -72.38
N ALA A 471 -44.79 44.87 -72.68
CA ALA A 471 -44.66 45.82 -73.79
C ALA A 471 -45.01 45.21 -75.16
N ALA A 472 -44.60 43.96 -75.43
CA ALA A 472 -44.94 43.28 -76.68
C ALA A 472 -46.42 42.91 -76.80
N GLY A 473 -47.03 42.39 -75.73
CA GLY A 473 -48.42 41.91 -75.72
C GLY A 473 -49.45 43.01 -76.01
N VAL A 474 -49.15 44.23 -75.59
CA VAL A 474 -50.04 45.41 -75.69
C VAL A 474 -49.87 46.15 -77.04
N VAL A 475 -48.70 46.03 -77.69
CA VAL A 475 -48.50 46.40 -79.11
C VAL A 475 -49.19 45.40 -80.05
N LEU A 476 -49.26 44.13 -79.66
CA LEU A 476 -49.90 43.05 -80.43
C LEU A 476 -51.40 42.86 -80.13
N GLY A 477 -52.00 43.72 -79.30
CA GLY A 477 -53.45 43.71 -79.02
C GLY A 477 -53.98 42.42 -78.37
N ARG A 478 -53.16 41.70 -77.59
CA ARG A 478 -53.53 40.40 -76.98
C ARG A 478 -53.56 40.49 -75.46
N GLU A 479 -54.73 40.78 -74.91
CA GLU A 479 -54.98 40.97 -73.47
C GLU A 479 -54.43 39.82 -72.60
N LEU A 480 -54.61 38.56 -73.04
CA LEU A 480 -54.13 37.38 -72.31
C LEU A 480 -52.60 37.33 -72.16
N VAL A 481 -51.86 37.83 -73.16
CA VAL A 481 -50.39 37.95 -73.11
C VAL A 481 -49.99 39.08 -72.17
N TRP A 482 -50.68 40.23 -72.29
CA TRP A 482 -50.45 41.41 -71.46
C TRP A 482 -50.62 41.08 -69.97
N GLY A 483 -51.70 40.39 -69.59
CA GLY A 483 -52.03 40.03 -68.20
C GLY A 483 -51.10 38.99 -67.57
N LEU A 484 -50.69 37.95 -68.31
CA LEU A 484 -49.70 36.98 -67.83
C LEU A 484 -48.34 37.64 -67.58
N ALA A 485 -47.96 38.59 -68.43
CA ALA A 485 -46.72 39.33 -68.31
C ALA A 485 -46.69 40.23 -67.06
N THR A 486 -47.81 40.86 -66.69
CA THR A 486 -47.92 41.63 -65.43
C THR A 486 -47.72 40.74 -64.20
N ALA A 487 -48.30 39.53 -64.19
CA ALA A 487 -48.13 38.60 -63.07
C ALA A 487 -46.68 38.15 -62.89
N LEU A 488 -45.97 37.88 -63.99
CA LEU A 488 -44.55 37.52 -63.98
C LEU A 488 -43.66 38.70 -63.53
N ALA A 489 -43.95 39.92 -64.02
CA ALA A 489 -43.24 41.14 -63.62
C ALA A 489 -43.44 41.46 -62.13
N ALA A 490 -44.69 41.39 -61.63
CA ALA A 490 -45.03 41.67 -60.24
C ALA A 490 -44.42 40.66 -59.26
N THR A 491 -44.45 39.36 -59.59
CA THR A 491 -43.81 38.33 -58.76
C THR A 491 -42.28 38.44 -58.78
N GLY A 492 -41.67 38.76 -59.92
CA GLY A 492 -40.24 39.07 -60.02
C GLY A 492 -39.83 40.27 -59.15
N LEU A 493 -40.55 41.40 -59.25
CA LEU A 493 -40.31 42.58 -58.41
C LEU A 493 -40.50 42.28 -56.92
N LEU A 494 -41.58 41.57 -56.54
CA LEU A 494 -41.87 41.25 -55.14
C LEU A 494 -40.77 40.38 -54.50
N GLN A 495 -40.21 39.41 -55.24
CA GLN A 495 -39.10 38.60 -54.74
C GLN A 495 -37.79 39.41 -54.62
N LEU A 496 -37.53 40.35 -55.52
CA LEU A 496 -36.40 41.28 -55.39
C LEU A 496 -36.56 42.23 -54.20
N LEU A 497 -37.76 42.75 -53.97
CA LEU A 497 -38.07 43.68 -52.88
C LEU A 497 -38.02 42.98 -51.51
N ASN A 498 -38.54 41.75 -51.41
CA ASN A 498 -38.36 40.89 -50.24
C ASN A 498 -36.88 40.60 -49.95
N ALA A 499 -36.07 40.35 -50.98
CA ALA A 499 -34.64 40.11 -50.83
C ALA A 499 -33.86 41.38 -50.44
N TRP A 500 -34.30 42.56 -50.91
CA TRP A 500 -33.75 43.85 -50.49
C TRP A 500 -34.07 44.14 -49.01
N ASN A 501 -35.33 44.00 -48.59
CA ASN A 501 -35.73 44.12 -47.19
C ASN A 501 -34.94 43.15 -46.28
N TYR A 502 -34.86 41.87 -46.65
CA TYR A 502 -34.12 40.86 -45.88
C TYR A 502 -32.63 41.18 -45.74
N ASN A 503 -31.98 41.69 -46.80
CA ASN A 503 -30.59 42.14 -46.72
C ASN A 503 -30.44 43.42 -45.89
N ARG A 504 -31.45 44.31 -45.85
CA ARG A 504 -31.45 45.52 -45.02
C ARG A 504 -31.56 45.16 -43.54
N GLU A 505 -32.57 44.38 -43.16
CA GLU A 505 -32.74 43.85 -41.79
C GLU A 505 -31.51 43.07 -41.32
N ARG A 506 -30.85 42.33 -42.23
CA ARG A 506 -29.61 41.61 -41.91
C ARG A 506 -28.42 42.55 -41.71
N ALA A 507 -28.29 43.61 -42.50
CA ALA A 507 -27.22 44.59 -42.33
C ALA A 507 -27.41 45.40 -41.04
N GLU A 508 -28.65 45.76 -40.71
CA GLU A 508 -29.04 46.34 -39.43
C GLU A 508 -28.65 45.40 -38.28
N ARG A 509 -29.06 44.13 -38.31
CA ARG A 509 -28.69 43.13 -37.28
C ARG A 509 -27.22 42.70 -37.23
N LEU A 510 -26.43 42.97 -38.28
CA LEU A 510 -24.98 42.80 -38.22
C LEU A 510 -24.38 43.99 -37.49
N GLY A 511 -24.75 45.22 -37.83
CA GLY A 511 -24.30 46.41 -37.08
C GLY A 511 -24.73 46.40 -35.60
N GLU A 512 -25.92 45.87 -35.28
CA GLU A 512 -26.34 45.63 -33.89
C GLU A 512 -25.41 44.63 -33.17
N LEU A 513 -25.06 43.51 -33.82
CA LEU A 513 -24.16 42.50 -33.24
C LEU A 513 -22.69 42.96 -33.18
N ASP A 514 -22.23 43.71 -34.17
CA ASP A 514 -20.85 44.22 -34.22
C ASP A 514 -20.64 45.25 -33.08
N LEU A 515 -21.62 46.10 -32.80
CA LEU A 515 -21.64 47.00 -31.62
C LEU A 515 -21.77 46.23 -30.29
N GLU A 516 -22.60 45.18 -30.24
CA GLU A 516 -22.73 44.31 -29.06
C GLU A 516 -21.42 43.54 -28.78
N ILE A 517 -20.62 43.23 -29.81
CA ILE A 517 -19.26 42.68 -29.66
C ILE A 517 -18.30 43.75 -29.13
N GLU A 518 -18.25 44.96 -29.71
CA GLU A 518 -17.37 46.04 -29.23
C GLU A 518 -17.64 46.37 -27.74
N GLU A 519 -18.91 46.45 -27.32
CA GLU A 519 -19.29 46.68 -25.91
C GLU A 519 -18.82 45.54 -24.99
N GLN A 520 -18.95 44.27 -25.42
CA GLN A 520 -18.48 43.14 -24.60
C GLN A 520 -16.96 42.96 -24.64
N GLU A 521 -16.26 43.42 -25.68
CA GLU A 521 -14.79 43.46 -25.74
C GLU A 521 -14.21 44.52 -24.78
N GLU A 522 -14.86 45.69 -24.63
CA GLU A 522 -14.49 46.64 -23.56
C GLU A 522 -14.69 46.04 -22.16
N VAL A 523 -15.81 45.32 -21.93
CA VAL A 523 -16.07 44.62 -20.66
C VAL A 523 -15.02 43.51 -20.41
N LEU A 524 -14.65 42.75 -21.44
CA LEU A 524 -13.62 41.71 -21.35
C LEU A 524 -12.25 42.31 -20.99
N ALA A 525 -11.87 43.42 -21.62
CA ALA A 525 -10.66 44.15 -21.30
C ALA A 525 -10.67 44.69 -19.84
N GLU A 526 -11.81 45.19 -19.36
CA GLU A 526 -11.98 45.60 -17.96
C GLU A 526 -11.78 44.42 -17.00
N LYS A 527 -12.29 43.22 -17.32
CA LYS A 527 -12.13 42.04 -16.44
C LYS A 527 -10.71 41.47 -16.50
N SER A 528 -10.07 41.47 -17.67
CA SER A 528 -8.66 41.08 -17.81
C SER A 528 -7.75 42.01 -16.98
N ALA A 529 -7.94 43.33 -17.11
CA ALA A 529 -7.22 44.32 -16.29
C ALA A 529 -7.47 44.13 -14.77
N ALA A 530 -8.70 43.78 -14.37
CA ALA A 530 -9.01 43.47 -12.98
C ALA A 530 -8.37 42.17 -12.48
N VAL A 531 -8.11 41.17 -13.34
CA VAL A 531 -7.32 39.99 -12.96
C VAL A 531 -5.83 40.33 -12.86
N ALA A 532 -5.30 41.09 -13.82
CA ALA A 532 -3.92 41.57 -13.81
C ALA A 532 -3.59 42.42 -12.56
N GLU A 533 -4.51 43.26 -12.09
CA GLU A 533 -4.37 44.02 -10.83
C GLU A 533 -4.10 43.11 -9.61
N LEU A 534 -4.74 41.94 -9.54
CA LEU A 534 -4.51 40.98 -8.44
C LEU A 534 -3.25 40.14 -8.62
N LEU A 535 -2.83 39.88 -9.86
CA LEU A 535 -1.58 39.16 -10.15
C LEU A 535 -0.36 40.05 -9.90
N GLY A 536 -0.48 41.37 -10.08
CA GLY A 536 0.52 42.36 -9.70
C GLY A 536 1.85 42.19 -10.44
N ASP A 537 2.97 42.43 -9.74
CA ASP A 537 4.34 42.30 -10.29
C ASP A 537 4.80 40.82 -10.47
N LEU A 538 3.88 39.86 -10.65
CA LEU A 538 4.25 38.50 -11.05
C LEU A 538 4.80 38.54 -12.49
N PRO A 539 6.03 38.05 -12.75
CA PRO A 539 6.68 38.13 -14.05
C PRO A 539 6.16 37.04 -15.00
N LEU A 540 4.85 37.07 -15.29
CA LEU A 540 4.16 36.17 -16.21
C LEU A 540 4.65 36.38 -17.65
N THR A 541 4.64 35.32 -18.46
CA THR A 541 4.90 35.43 -19.90
C THR A 541 3.82 36.26 -20.61
N GLU A 542 4.15 36.88 -21.75
CA GLU A 542 3.20 37.72 -22.51
C GLU A 542 1.90 36.97 -22.91
N GLU A 543 1.96 35.65 -23.10
CA GLU A 543 0.84 34.81 -23.52
C GLU A 543 -0.14 34.53 -22.37
N GLU A 544 0.38 34.16 -21.19
CA GLU A 544 -0.39 33.94 -19.95
C GLU A 544 -0.96 35.26 -19.40
N ALA A 545 -0.19 36.35 -19.49
CA ALA A 545 -0.63 37.68 -19.07
C ALA A 545 -1.76 38.26 -19.95
N ALA A 546 -1.86 37.84 -21.21
CA ALA A 546 -2.91 38.26 -22.13
C ALA A 546 -4.24 37.52 -21.94
N HIS A 547 -4.21 36.25 -21.51
CA HIS A 547 -5.39 35.39 -21.38
C HIS A 547 -5.46 34.72 -19.99
N PRO A 548 -5.71 35.48 -18.91
CA PRO A 548 -5.62 34.97 -17.54
C PRO A 548 -6.83 34.11 -17.15
N ASP A 549 -6.80 32.84 -17.57
CA ASP A 549 -7.93 31.91 -17.54
C ASP A 549 -7.91 30.93 -16.34
N HIS A 550 -8.74 29.88 -16.39
CA HIS A 550 -8.79 28.86 -15.34
C HIS A 550 -7.60 27.87 -15.39
N GLU A 551 -6.93 27.69 -16.53
CA GLU A 551 -5.71 26.87 -16.62
C GLU A 551 -4.53 27.57 -15.95
N LEU A 552 -4.36 28.89 -16.18
CA LEU A 552 -3.42 29.73 -15.40
C LEU A 552 -3.73 29.67 -13.89
N TRP A 553 -5.00 29.80 -13.51
CA TRP A 553 -5.43 29.74 -12.11
C TRP A 553 -5.09 28.40 -11.43
N ASP A 554 -5.45 27.26 -12.06
CA ASP A 554 -5.12 25.94 -11.53
C ASP A 554 -3.59 25.73 -11.44
N ALA A 555 -2.83 26.25 -12.41
CA ALA A 555 -1.37 26.16 -12.43
C ALA A 555 -0.72 26.98 -11.29
N LEU A 556 -1.16 28.22 -11.06
CA LEU A 556 -0.71 29.06 -9.94
C LEU A 556 -1.05 28.43 -8.58
N GLN A 557 -2.23 27.82 -8.44
CA GLN A 557 -2.63 27.11 -7.22
C GLN A 557 -1.79 25.85 -6.96
N GLU A 558 -1.50 25.06 -7.99
CA GLU A 558 -0.66 23.86 -7.88
C GLU A 558 0.82 24.21 -7.60
N LEU A 559 1.36 25.27 -8.21
CA LEU A 559 2.68 25.82 -7.86
C LEU A 559 2.72 26.21 -6.37
N ARG A 560 1.74 26.97 -5.90
CA ARG A 560 1.66 27.38 -4.49
C ARG A 560 1.55 26.19 -3.54
N ARG A 561 0.75 25.17 -3.89
CA ARG A 561 0.64 23.92 -3.12
C ARG A 561 1.96 23.18 -3.01
N GLN A 562 2.73 23.09 -4.09
CA GLN A 562 4.05 22.44 -4.07
C GLN A 562 5.10 23.28 -3.34
N ALA A 563 4.99 24.61 -3.34
CA ALA A 563 5.82 25.49 -2.51
C ALA A 563 5.54 25.29 -1.00
N GLU A 564 4.26 25.24 -0.62
CA GLU A 564 3.80 24.92 0.74
C GLU A 564 4.35 23.55 1.21
N GLU A 565 4.28 22.54 0.32
CA GLU A 565 4.74 21.16 0.56
C GLU A 565 6.26 21.06 0.71
N ARG A 566 7.04 21.60 -0.24
CA ARG A 566 8.52 21.66 -0.17
C ARG A 566 8.98 22.38 1.10
N ALA A 567 8.38 23.53 1.43
CA ALA A 567 8.74 24.29 2.62
C ALA A 567 8.38 23.54 3.92
N ALA A 568 7.34 22.70 3.91
CA ALA A 568 7.03 21.83 5.05
C ALA A 568 8.04 20.69 5.22
N LEU A 569 8.44 20.02 4.12
CA LEU A 569 9.48 18.98 4.14
C LEU A 569 10.84 19.55 4.60
N HIS A 570 11.22 20.74 4.12
CA HIS A 570 12.48 21.38 4.50
C HIS A 570 12.53 21.68 6.01
N ARG A 571 11.48 22.30 6.57
CA ARG A 571 11.37 22.55 8.02
C ARG A 571 11.40 21.27 8.87
N GLN A 572 10.88 20.15 8.34
CA GLN A 572 10.97 18.85 9.03
C GLN A 572 12.40 18.30 8.99
N ALA A 573 13.11 18.44 7.87
CA ALA A 573 14.52 18.06 7.74
C ALA A 573 15.47 18.93 8.57
N GLU A 574 15.18 20.24 8.70
CA GLU A 574 15.88 21.18 9.61
C GLU A 574 15.64 20.81 11.08
N ALA A 575 14.38 20.63 11.50
CA ALA A 575 14.07 20.22 12.87
C ALA A 575 14.66 18.85 13.25
N LEU A 576 14.82 17.93 12.30
CA LEU A 576 15.58 16.70 12.49
C LEU A 576 17.09 16.97 12.58
N ALA A 577 17.64 17.89 11.78
CA ALA A 577 19.04 18.28 11.84
C ALA A 577 19.43 18.73 13.24
N ASP A 578 18.69 19.68 13.82
CA ASP A 578 18.95 20.20 15.16
C ASP A 578 19.01 19.06 16.20
N THR A 579 18.08 18.10 16.14
CA THR A 579 18.07 16.96 17.08
C THR A 579 19.21 15.95 16.86
N LEU A 580 19.71 15.80 15.64
CA LEU A 580 20.86 14.94 15.34
C LEU A 580 22.15 15.60 15.84
N ASP A 581 22.32 16.90 15.60
CA ASP A 581 23.46 17.69 16.08
C ASP A 581 23.50 17.75 17.63
N GLU A 582 22.34 17.84 18.30
CA GLU A 582 22.22 17.70 19.77
C GLU A 582 22.59 16.28 20.27
N ASP A 583 22.13 15.23 19.57
CA ASP A 583 22.44 13.83 19.89
C ASP A 583 23.97 13.57 19.73
N GLU A 584 24.60 14.04 18.65
CA GLU A 584 26.05 13.94 18.42
C GLU A 584 26.88 14.74 19.43
N ALA A 585 26.49 15.98 19.73
CA ALA A 585 27.14 16.79 20.75
C ALA A 585 27.09 16.10 22.13
N SER A 586 25.99 15.42 22.44
CA SER A 586 25.77 14.67 23.66
C SER A 586 26.67 13.42 23.75
N VAL A 587 26.76 12.62 22.69
CA VAL A 587 27.67 11.45 22.65
C VAL A 587 29.14 11.87 22.68
N HIS A 588 29.52 12.94 21.98
CA HIS A 588 30.86 13.50 22.09
C HIS A 588 31.17 14.10 23.47
N ALA A 589 30.17 14.58 24.23
CA ALA A 589 30.35 14.97 25.62
C ALA A 589 30.55 13.74 26.53
N LEU A 590 29.76 12.67 26.34
CA LEU A 590 29.89 11.40 27.06
C LEU A 590 31.26 10.75 26.84
N ALA A 591 31.71 10.60 25.58
CA ALA A 591 33.00 10.01 25.26
C ALA A 591 34.18 10.71 25.95
N ARG A 592 34.12 12.04 26.09
CA ARG A 592 35.11 12.84 26.84
C ARG A 592 35.09 12.56 28.34
N ARG A 593 33.92 12.32 28.96
CA ARG A 593 33.82 11.94 30.39
C ARG A 593 34.37 10.53 30.64
N CYS A 594 34.07 9.59 29.73
CA CYS A 594 34.64 8.24 29.69
C CYS A 594 36.16 8.19 29.37
N GLY A 595 36.82 9.35 29.23
CA GLY A 595 38.27 9.45 29.04
C GLY A 595 38.78 9.11 27.64
N VAL A 596 37.89 9.00 26.65
CA VAL A 596 38.27 8.72 25.26
C VAL A 596 38.82 9.99 24.60
N ARG A 597 40.00 9.88 23.98
CA ARG A 597 40.65 11.02 23.32
C ARG A 597 40.10 11.23 21.91
N ARG A 598 40.13 12.49 21.45
CA ARG A 598 39.77 12.90 20.07
C ARG A 598 40.67 12.30 18.98
N GLU A 599 41.74 11.62 19.37
CA GLU A 599 42.73 10.95 18.52
C GLU A 599 42.42 9.44 18.38
N GLU A 600 41.59 8.86 19.25
CA GLU A 600 41.23 7.43 19.26
C GLU A 600 40.05 7.11 18.31
N HIS A 601 39.30 8.13 17.89
CA HIS A 601 38.27 8.05 16.85
C HIS A 601 38.69 8.87 15.63
N LYS A 602 38.28 8.44 14.43
CA LYS A 602 38.33 9.29 13.24
C LYS A 602 37.43 10.50 13.45
N GLN A 603 37.77 11.64 12.85
CA GLN A 603 36.96 12.86 12.95
C GLN A 603 35.57 12.69 12.32
N ASP A 604 35.42 11.74 11.39
CA ASP A 604 34.20 11.42 10.64
C ASP A 604 33.53 10.11 11.14
N ALA A 605 33.80 9.68 12.38
CA ALA A 605 33.21 8.47 12.95
C ALA A 605 31.77 8.71 13.42
N ALA A 606 30.79 8.19 12.67
CA ALA A 606 29.36 8.34 12.96
C ALA A 606 28.96 7.86 14.37
N LEU A 607 27.97 8.53 14.98
CA LEU A 607 27.52 8.31 16.36
C LEU A 607 27.40 6.82 16.79
N PRO A 608 26.75 5.91 16.03
CA PRO A 608 26.65 4.51 16.44
C PRO A 608 27.99 3.79 16.62
N GLN A 609 29.02 4.19 15.87
CA GLN A 609 30.37 3.62 15.98
C GLN A 609 31.08 4.08 17.26
N ILE A 610 30.80 5.31 17.72
CA ILE A 610 31.32 5.84 18.99
C ILE A 610 30.61 5.16 20.16
N VAL A 611 29.28 5.00 20.08
CA VAL A 611 28.49 4.30 21.11
C VAL A 611 28.94 2.84 21.26
N ALA A 612 29.01 2.07 20.17
CA ALA A 612 29.46 0.67 20.22
C ALA A 612 30.90 0.51 20.74
N ALA A 613 31.77 1.50 20.51
CA ALA A 613 33.12 1.52 21.07
C ALA A 613 33.14 1.85 22.58
N LEU A 614 32.18 2.65 23.08
CA LEU A 614 31.99 2.89 24.51
C LEU A 614 31.39 1.66 25.20
N GLU A 615 30.37 1.02 24.63
CA GLU A 615 29.78 -0.22 25.16
C GLU A 615 30.84 -1.32 25.30
N LYS A 616 31.63 -1.56 24.25
CA LYS A 616 32.74 -2.53 24.30
C LYS A 616 33.81 -2.19 25.34
N ARG A 617 34.05 -0.90 25.61
CA ARG A 617 34.97 -0.45 26.69
C ARG A 617 34.35 -0.60 28.08
N LEU A 618 33.02 -0.47 28.20
CA LEU A 618 32.27 -0.69 29.44
C LEU A 618 32.24 -2.18 29.81
N ASP A 619 31.92 -3.07 28.88
CA ASP A 619 31.93 -4.52 29.11
C ASP A 619 33.32 -5.00 29.58
N ALA A 620 34.36 -4.55 28.88
CA ALA A 620 35.75 -4.83 29.24
C ALA A 620 36.21 -4.13 30.54
N ALA A 621 35.49 -3.12 31.04
CA ALA A 621 35.73 -2.50 32.33
C ALA A 621 35.06 -3.28 33.46
N GLU A 622 33.79 -3.68 33.28
CA GLU A 622 33.07 -4.52 34.26
C GLU A 622 33.74 -5.88 34.45
N GLU A 623 34.24 -6.52 33.38
CA GLU A 623 34.99 -7.77 33.47
C GLU A 623 36.25 -7.60 34.34
N ARG A 624 37.07 -6.59 34.05
CA ARG A 624 38.27 -6.28 34.85
C ARG A 624 37.94 -5.82 36.27
N ARG A 625 36.77 -5.22 36.53
CA ARG A 625 36.33 -4.93 37.91
C ARG A 625 36.05 -6.23 38.67
N ARG A 626 35.32 -7.18 38.08
CA ARG A 626 35.03 -8.50 38.69
C ARG A 626 36.33 -9.30 38.93
N GLU A 627 37.30 -9.22 38.01
CA GLU A 627 38.63 -9.80 38.22
C GLU A 627 39.40 -9.12 39.36
N ALA A 628 39.35 -7.79 39.46
CA ALA A 628 40.00 -7.04 40.53
C ALA A 628 39.36 -7.28 41.92
N GLU A 629 38.03 -7.37 42.00
CA GLU A 629 37.28 -7.77 43.20
C GLU A 629 37.70 -9.18 43.66
N ALA A 630 37.72 -10.15 42.73
CA ALA A 630 38.17 -11.51 43.01
C ALA A 630 39.65 -11.55 43.41
N ALA A 631 40.49 -10.69 42.83
CA ALA A 631 41.91 -10.56 43.18
C ALA A 631 42.11 -9.93 44.57
N GLU A 632 41.28 -8.98 45.00
CA GLU A 632 41.32 -8.38 46.35
C GLU A 632 41.01 -9.42 47.45
N GLU A 633 39.98 -10.26 47.25
CA GLU A 633 39.63 -11.31 48.21
C GLU A 633 40.65 -12.48 48.20
N ARG A 634 41.24 -12.79 47.03
CA ARG A 634 42.44 -13.66 46.94
C ARG A 634 43.63 -13.03 47.70
N LEU A 635 43.85 -11.72 47.59
CA LEU A 635 44.91 -11.03 48.35
C LEU A 635 44.63 -11.04 49.86
N LYS A 636 43.37 -10.98 50.30
CA LYS A 636 42.96 -11.11 51.72
C LYS A 636 43.30 -12.51 52.26
N THR A 637 42.80 -13.56 51.62
CA THR A 637 43.10 -14.95 52.01
C THR A 637 44.59 -15.29 51.93
N LEU A 638 45.34 -14.73 50.96
CA LEU A 638 46.80 -14.86 50.90
C LEU A 638 47.53 -14.09 52.00
N ARG A 639 47.05 -12.89 52.42
CA ARG A 639 47.57 -12.15 53.59
C ARG A 639 47.37 -12.97 54.88
N GLU A 640 46.20 -13.58 55.04
CA GLU A 640 45.85 -14.44 56.17
C GLU A 640 46.76 -15.69 56.22
N ARG A 641 46.86 -16.45 55.12
CA ARG A 641 47.79 -17.59 55.04
C ARG A 641 49.24 -17.20 55.33
N ARG A 642 49.70 -16.01 54.92
CA ARG A 642 51.05 -15.53 55.26
C ARG A 642 51.20 -15.25 56.76
N ARG A 643 50.19 -14.62 57.38
CA ARG A 643 50.10 -14.37 58.83
C ARG A 643 50.12 -15.65 59.66
N ASP A 644 49.69 -16.77 59.11
CA ASP A 644 49.80 -18.10 59.75
C ASP A 644 51.17 -18.76 59.52
N LEU A 645 51.71 -18.67 58.29
CA LEU A 645 53.00 -19.26 57.91
C LEU A 645 54.20 -18.61 58.62
N GLU A 646 54.25 -17.28 58.72
CA GLU A 646 55.35 -16.53 59.36
C GLU A 646 55.62 -16.98 60.82
N PRO A 647 54.64 -16.96 61.75
CA PRO A 647 54.85 -17.45 63.11
C PRO A 647 54.93 -18.98 63.20
N ALA A 648 54.36 -19.73 62.24
CA ALA A 648 54.53 -21.18 62.20
C ALA A 648 55.99 -21.57 61.93
N LEU A 649 56.62 -20.95 60.94
CA LEU A 649 58.04 -21.08 60.59
C LEU A 649 58.92 -20.66 61.77
N GLU A 650 58.70 -19.46 62.32
CA GLU A 650 59.50 -18.93 63.43
C GLU A 650 59.44 -19.85 64.66
N LYS A 651 58.27 -20.42 64.97
CA LYS A 651 58.09 -21.40 66.04
C LYS A 651 58.86 -22.71 65.82
N ARG A 652 59.09 -23.16 64.57
CA ARG A 652 59.95 -24.33 64.29
C ARG A 652 61.42 -23.96 64.45
N ARG A 653 61.83 -22.79 63.94
CA ARG A 653 63.21 -22.29 64.05
C ARG A 653 63.64 -22.14 65.51
N ARG A 654 62.88 -21.36 66.30
CA ARG A 654 63.08 -21.21 67.75
C ARG A 654 63.11 -22.56 68.50
N ARG A 655 62.37 -23.58 68.05
CA ARG A 655 62.39 -24.93 68.63
C ARG A 655 63.63 -25.74 68.24
N TYR A 656 64.09 -25.65 66.99
CA TYR A 656 65.34 -26.28 66.54
C TYR A 656 66.53 -25.71 67.32
N ASP A 657 66.62 -24.38 67.39
CA ASP A 657 67.69 -23.66 68.10
C ASP A 657 67.64 -23.96 69.61
N GLY A 658 66.45 -23.91 70.23
CA GLY A 658 66.27 -24.19 71.65
C GLY A 658 66.53 -25.64 72.05
N LEU A 659 66.16 -26.62 71.21
CA LEU A 659 66.49 -28.04 71.45
C LEU A 659 68.00 -28.29 71.34
N LYS A 660 68.68 -27.62 70.41
CA LYS A 660 70.13 -27.71 70.24
C LYS A 660 70.84 -27.12 71.47
N ALA A 661 70.44 -25.94 71.94
CA ALA A 661 71.00 -25.31 73.13
C ALA A 661 70.80 -26.16 74.41
N LYS A 662 69.57 -26.61 74.69
CA LYS A 662 69.23 -27.42 75.88
C LYS A 662 69.97 -28.77 75.98
N LEU A 663 70.57 -29.24 74.88
CA LEU A 663 71.41 -30.44 74.87
C LEU A 663 72.87 -30.12 75.20
N HIS A 664 73.41 -29.01 74.67
CA HIS A 664 74.73 -28.49 75.06
C HIS A 664 74.78 -28.09 76.55
N ASP A 665 73.66 -27.63 77.13
CA ASP A 665 73.52 -27.35 78.57
C ASP A 665 73.69 -28.60 79.47
N LEU A 666 73.66 -29.81 78.91
CA LEU A 666 73.87 -31.10 79.60
C LEU A 666 75.29 -31.64 79.40
N ASP A 667 75.76 -31.67 78.15
CA ASP A 667 77.14 -32.00 77.75
C ASP A 667 77.39 -31.45 76.33
N ASP A 668 78.60 -31.02 76.01
CA ASP A 668 78.97 -30.58 74.66
C ASP A 668 78.97 -31.73 73.65
N ASP A 669 79.14 -32.98 74.10
CA ASP A 669 78.75 -34.15 73.31
C ASP A 669 77.25 -34.45 73.45
N LEU A 670 76.52 -34.09 72.39
CA LEU A 670 75.13 -34.45 72.12
C LEU A 670 74.80 -35.95 72.32
N THR A 671 75.79 -36.84 72.30
CA THR A 671 75.62 -38.27 72.54
C THR A 671 75.61 -38.60 74.04
N THR A 672 76.55 -38.06 74.82
CA THR A 672 76.64 -38.25 76.28
C THR A 672 75.50 -37.58 77.05
N ALA A 673 75.09 -36.37 76.67
CA ALA A 673 73.95 -35.66 77.26
C ALA A 673 72.64 -36.47 77.34
N VAL A 674 72.46 -37.45 76.45
CA VAL A 674 71.23 -38.24 76.30
C VAL A 674 71.11 -39.39 77.31
N GLU A 675 72.21 -39.93 77.84
CA GLU A 675 72.16 -41.04 78.80
C GLU A 675 71.78 -40.59 80.22
N GLU A 676 72.29 -39.43 80.67
CA GLU A 676 71.91 -38.80 81.95
C GLU A 676 70.38 -38.59 82.03
N LEU A 677 69.79 -38.07 80.95
CA LEU A 677 68.35 -37.82 80.86
C LEU A 677 67.50 -39.11 80.85
N LYS A 678 68.01 -40.22 80.30
CA LYS A 678 67.35 -41.54 80.32
C LYS A 678 67.20 -42.11 81.73
N ALA A 679 68.04 -41.72 82.69
CA ALA A 679 67.92 -42.18 84.08
C ALA A 679 66.66 -41.59 84.75
N ARG A 680 66.48 -40.26 84.68
CA ARG A 680 65.36 -39.55 85.32
C ARG A 680 63.99 -39.99 84.77
N ARG A 681 63.88 -40.20 83.45
CA ARG A 681 62.65 -40.70 82.79
C ARG A 681 62.12 -42.02 83.35
N ARG A 682 62.95 -42.86 83.98
CA ARG A 682 62.52 -44.14 84.57
C ARG A 682 61.55 -43.98 85.75
N ALA A 683 61.55 -42.83 86.43
CA ALA A 683 60.56 -42.50 87.45
C ALA A 683 59.20 -42.15 86.82
N ALA A 684 59.20 -41.28 85.79
CA ALA A 684 58.01 -40.89 85.05
C ALA A 684 57.28 -42.09 84.41
N ARG A 685 58.01 -43.12 83.97
CA ARG A 685 57.45 -44.37 83.40
C ARG A 685 56.48 -45.13 84.32
N ARG A 686 56.40 -44.81 85.62
CA ARG A 686 55.37 -45.37 86.54
C ARG A 686 54.08 -44.54 86.57
N ALA A 687 54.15 -43.22 86.48
CA ALA A 687 52.97 -42.40 86.15
C ALA A 687 52.46 -42.73 84.74
N GLU A 688 53.38 -43.07 83.84
CA GLU A 688 53.06 -43.51 82.48
C GLU A 688 52.25 -44.81 82.43
N GLN A 689 52.33 -45.69 83.45
CA GLN A 689 51.49 -46.90 83.50
C GLN A 689 50.02 -46.59 83.81
N ALA A 690 49.74 -45.63 84.68
CA ALA A 690 48.36 -45.12 84.88
C ALA A 690 47.84 -44.43 83.61
N ARG A 691 48.70 -43.60 82.98
CA ARG A 691 48.46 -42.99 81.67
C ARG A 691 48.27 -44.02 80.55
N ALA A 692 48.89 -45.20 80.63
CA ALA A 692 48.80 -46.26 79.63
C ALA A 692 47.49 -47.04 79.70
N THR A 693 46.78 -47.06 80.84
CA THR A 693 45.40 -47.57 80.89
C THR A 693 44.45 -46.56 80.26
N LEU A 694 44.55 -45.29 80.66
CA LEU A 694 43.87 -44.15 80.03
C LEU A 694 44.06 -44.14 78.50
N PHE A 695 45.29 -44.29 78.03
CA PHE A 695 45.66 -44.31 76.61
C PHE A 695 45.24 -45.58 75.85
N ARG A 696 45.03 -46.71 76.55
CA ARG A 696 44.58 -47.97 75.92
C ARG A 696 43.08 -47.97 75.66
N GLU A 697 42.31 -47.38 76.57
CA GLU A 697 40.86 -47.24 76.45
C GLU A 697 40.49 -45.97 75.66
N HIS A 698 41.30 -44.90 75.80
CA HIS A 698 41.11 -43.60 75.15
C HIS A 698 42.46 -42.97 74.74
N PRO A 699 43.02 -43.28 73.56
CA PRO A 699 44.33 -42.78 73.13
C PRO A 699 44.48 -41.25 73.17
N ASP A 700 43.41 -40.53 72.86
CA ASP A 700 43.40 -39.07 72.73
C ASP A 700 43.24 -38.33 74.07
N TRP A 701 43.21 -39.04 75.21
CA TRP A 701 42.70 -38.55 76.50
C TRP A 701 43.27 -37.21 76.98
N LYS A 702 44.51 -36.83 76.60
CA LYS A 702 45.06 -35.50 76.93
C LYS A 702 44.25 -34.38 76.27
N SER A 703 44.02 -34.48 74.97
CA SER A 703 43.21 -33.50 74.24
C SER A 703 41.76 -33.52 74.74
N LEU A 704 41.25 -34.70 75.10
CA LEU A 704 39.90 -34.85 75.67
C LEU A 704 39.80 -34.25 77.08
N ARG A 705 40.84 -34.36 77.92
CA ARG A 705 40.92 -33.69 79.24
C ARG A 705 40.94 -32.18 79.08
N ASP A 706 41.77 -31.68 78.18
CA ASP A 706 41.95 -30.23 78.01
C ASP A 706 40.69 -29.61 77.38
N GLU A 707 40.00 -30.35 76.51
CA GLU A 707 38.64 -30.08 76.03
C GLU A 707 37.56 -30.18 77.12
N ILE A 708 37.68 -31.14 78.05
CA ILE A 708 36.78 -31.24 79.22
C ILE A 708 36.96 -30.03 80.14
N ARG A 709 38.20 -29.66 80.50
CA ARG A 709 38.46 -28.50 81.38
C ARG A 709 38.00 -27.20 80.75
N ALA A 710 38.23 -26.97 79.46
CA ALA A 710 37.73 -25.77 78.79
C ALA A 710 36.19 -25.66 78.89
N ILE A 711 35.47 -26.78 78.74
CA ILE A 711 34.01 -26.83 78.92
C ILE A 711 33.61 -26.64 80.39
N GLU A 712 34.39 -27.15 81.35
CA GLU A 712 34.19 -26.92 82.80
C GLU A 712 34.57 -25.50 83.28
N GLU A 713 35.32 -24.74 82.48
CA GLU A 713 35.82 -23.39 82.81
C GLU A 713 35.02 -22.26 82.09
N ASP A 714 34.52 -22.50 80.87
CA ASP A 714 33.69 -21.53 80.11
C ASP A 714 32.20 -21.56 80.51
N ASP A 715 31.68 -22.68 81.03
CA ASP A 715 30.24 -22.86 81.30
C ASP A 715 29.88 -22.64 82.79
N ALA A 716 29.22 -21.51 83.06
CA ALA A 716 28.95 -21.02 84.42
C ALA A 716 27.97 -21.88 85.23
N ASP A 717 27.11 -22.67 84.58
CA ASP A 717 26.17 -23.61 85.24
C ASP A 717 26.74 -25.04 85.32
N GLY A 718 27.89 -25.32 84.68
CA GLY A 718 28.65 -26.56 84.81
C GLY A 718 28.72 -27.40 83.53
N TRP A 719 28.71 -28.73 83.66
CA TRP A 719 29.06 -29.64 82.57
C TRP A 719 27.93 -29.80 81.52
N THR A 720 28.03 -29.06 80.39
CA THR A 720 27.11 -28.94 79.24
C THR A 720 26.71 -30.23 78.49
N TYR A 721 27.13 -31.40 78.98
CA TYR A 721 26.73 -32.71 78.46
C TYR A 721 26.17 -33.58 79.58
N THR A 722 25.12 -33.07 80.25
CA THR A 722 24.27 -33.86 81.16
C THR A 722 23.46 -34.93 80.40
N ASP A 723 22.86 -35.87 81.13
CA ASP A 723 21.96 -36.85 80.51
C ASP A 723 20.70 -36.20 79.92
N GLU A 724 20.14 -35.18 80.60
CA GLU A 724 18.93 -34.47 80.16
C GLU A 724 19.15 -33.68 78.87
N GLU A 725 20.32 -33.07 78.69
CA GLU A 725 20.69 -32.36 77.45
C GLU A 725 20.91 -33.32 76.28
N VAL A 726 21.57 -34.46 76.53
CA VAL A 726 21.78 -35.49 75.50
C VAL A 726 20.45 -36.13 75.05
N VAL A 727 19.44 -36.21 75.93
CA VAL A 727 18.07 -36.59 75.55
C VAL A 727 17.41 -35.49 74.69
N ARG A 728 17.36 -34.24 75.16
CA ARG A 728 16.77 -33.11 74.42
C ARG A 728 17.38 -32.93 73.02
N MET A 729 18.69 -33.10 72.87
CA MET A 729 19.39 -33.05 71.58
C MET A 729 19.02 -34.23 70.64
N ARG A 730 18.66 -35.40 71.17
CA ARG A 730 18.18 -36.53 70.37
C ARG A 730 16.74 -36.30 69.89
N GLU A 731 15.86 -35.83 70.77
CA GLU A 731 14.46 -35.50 70.46
C GLU A 731 14.37 -34.41 69.38
N ARG A 732 15.11 -33.31 69.50
CA ARG A 732 15.15 -32.25 68.47
C ARG A 732 15.67 -32.79 67.12
N ARG A 733 16.68 -33.66 67.13
CA ARG A 733 17.23 -34.27 65.90
C ARG A 733 16.23 -35.22 65.22
N GLU A 734 15.32 -35.84 65.97
CA GLU A 734 14.25 -36.69 65.45
C GLU A 734 13.12 -35.82 64.85
N ALA A 735 12.66 -34.80 65.57
CA ALA A 735 11.68 -33.83 65.04
C ALA A 735 12.14 -33.13 63.75
N ILE A 736 13.44 -32.83 63.61
CA ILE A 736 14.00 -32.28 62.35
C ILE A 736 13.93 -33.29 61.20
N ALA A 737 14.00 -34.59 61.45
CA ALA A 737 13.85 -35.60 60.40
C ALA A 737 12.42 -35.59 59.83
N ASP A 738 11.42 -35.38 60.68
CA ASP A 738 10.02 -35.22 60.27
C ASP A 738 9.79 -33.87 59.54
N GLU A 739 10.34 -32.75 60.06
CA GLU A 739 10.31 -31.44 59.37
C GLU A 739 10.90 -31.52 57.95
N ILE A 740 11.99 -32.28 57.76
CA ILE A 740 12.60 -32.52 56.46
C ILE A 740 11.63 -33.29 55.56
N LEU A 741 11.05 -34.40 56.03
CA LEU A 741 10.16 -35.25 55.24
C LEU A 741 8.91 -34.49 54.75
N ASP A 742 8.28 -33.70 55.62
CA ASP A 742 7.13 -32.88 55.25
C ASP A 742 7.50 -31.76 54.27
N THR A 743 8.67 -31.14 54.46
CA THR A 743 9.16 -30.10 53.53
C THR A 743 9.49 -30.68 52.15
N GLU A 744 10.08 -31.88 52.08
CA GLU A 744 10.31 -32.58 50.81
C GLU A 744 9.02 -32.94 50.09
N GLN A 745 8.01 -33.44 50.80
CA GLN A 745 6.69 -33.71 50.22
C GLN A 745 6.02 -32.44 49.71
N ALA A 746 6.04 -31.36 50.51
CA ALA A 746 5.45 -30.07 50.12
C ALA A 746 6.15 -29.47 48.89
N ARG A 747 7.49 -29.53 48.83
CA ARG A 747 8.30 -29.13 47.66
C ARG A 747 7.93 -29.95 46.42
N THR A 748 7.77 -31.26 46.57
CA THR A 748 7.46 -32.18 45.46
C THR A 748 6.08 -31.89 44.87
N ARG A 749 5.03 -31.76 45.71
CA ARG A 749 3.67 -31.43 45.25
C ARG A 749 3.62 -30.08 44.50
N LYS A 750 4.22 -29.03 45.07
CA LYS A 750 4.32 -27.71 44.41
C LYS A 750 5.05 -27.77 43.05
N ARG A 751 6.08 -28.62 42.95
CA ARG A 751 6.83 -28.83 41.70
C ARG A 751 5.97 -29.54 40.65
N GLU A 752 5.21 -30.57 41.03
CA GLU A 752 4.25 -31.24 40.14
C GLU A 752 3.19 -30.26 39.63
N ASP A 753 2.60 -29.44 40.49
CA ASP A 753 1.59 -28.45 40.10
C ASP A 753 2.17 -27.35 39.18
N ALA A 754 3.39 -26.87 39.44
CA ALA A 754 4.10 -25.98 38.52
C ALA A 754 4.37 -26.64 37.16
N GLN A 755 4.61 -27.96 37.14
CA GLN A 755 4.86 -28.73 35.93
C GLN A 755 3.57 -29.07 35.17
N ARG A 756 2.42 -29.19 35.85
CA ARG A 756 1.07 -29.22 35.24
C ARG A 756 0.76 -27.90 34.55
N LEU A 757 0.95 -26.77 35.25
CA LEU A 757 0.72 -25.44 34.67
C LEU A 757 1.62 -25.14 33.45
N ALA A 758 2.83 -25.73 33.41
CA ALA A 758 3.74 -25.65 32.26
C ALA A 758 3.30 -26.43 31.01
N GLN A 759 2.21 -27.21 31.06
CA GLN A 759 1.63 -27.88 29.89
C GLN A 759 0.67 -26.98 29.10
N HIS A 760 0.26 -25.84 29.68
CA HIS A 760 -0.53 -24.84 28.97
C HIS A 760 0.34 -23.98 28.03
N PRO A 761 -0.20 -23.48 26.90
CA PRO A 761 0.56 -22.67 25.95
C PRO A 761 1.10 -21.40 26.61
N ALA A 762 2.31 -20.97 26.22
CA ALA A 762 2.93 -19.82 26.85
C ALA A 762 2.18 -18.53 26.48
N PRO A 763 2.17 -17.50 27.37
CA PRO A 763 1.56 -16.21 27.04
C PRO A 763 2.10 -15.58 25.76
N ALA A 764 3.38 -15.81 25.43
CA ALA A 764 4.01 -15.35 24.20
C ALA A 764 3.41 -16.00 22.93
N ASP A 765 3.10 -17.30 22.97
CA ASP A 765 2.50 -18.03 21.83
C ASP A 765 1.09 -17.51 21.53
N VAL A 766 0.30 -17.28 22.58
CA VAL A 766 -1.07 -16.78 22.47
C VAL A 766 -1.07 -15.30 22.04
N ALA A 767 -0.14 -14.49 22.56
CA ALA A 767 0.06 -13.10 22.13
C ALA A 767 0.50 -13.00 20.66
N SER A 768 1.39 -13.89 20.19
CA SER A 768 1.80 -13.97 18.77
C SER A 768 0.63 -14.32 17.85
N LYS A 769 -0.20 -15.28 18.25
CA LYS A 769 -1.46 -15.62 17.53
C LYS A 769 -2.45 -14.45 17.54
N LEU A 770 -2.59 -13.74 18.66
CA LEU A 770 -3.45 -12.56 18.78
C LEU A 770 -2.98 -11.43 17.86
N ALA A 771 -1.69 -11.06 17.91
CA ALA A 771 -1.10 -10.03 17.05
C ALA A 771 -1.21 -10.37 15.56
N THR A 772 -1.14 -11.67 15.20
CA THR A 772 -1.36 -12.13 13.82
C THR A 772 -2.81 -11.91 13.36
N VAL A 773 -3.80 -12.13 14.23
CA VAL A 773 -5.22 -11.85 13.94
C VAL A 773 -5.51 -10.35 13.92
N GLU A 774 -4.89 -9.57 14.80
CA GLU A 774 -5.04 -8.11 14.84
C GLU A 774 -4.41 -7.45 13.59
N ARG A 775 -3.23 -7.90 13.13
CA ARG A 775 -2.68 -7.48 11.82
C ARG A 775 -3.61 -7.83 10.65
N ARG A 776 -4.22 -9.02 10.63
CA ARG A 776 -5.19 -9.40 9.59
C ARG A 776 -6.44 -8.50 9.62
N LEU A 777 -6.91 -8.09 10.80
CA LEU A 777 -8.01 -7.13 10.92
C LEU A 777 -7.63 -5.76 10.33
N ASP A 778 -6.46 -5.23 10.67
CA ASP A 778 -5.93 -3.99 10.08
C ASP A 778 -5.84 -4.06 8.55
N GLU A 779 -5.39 -5.20 8.00
CA GLU A 779 -5.31 -5.43 6.55
C GLU A 779 -6.70 -5.45 5.89
N VAL A 780 -7.69 -6.09 6.51
CA VAL A 780 -9.08 -6.14 6.03
C VAL A 780 -9.77 -4.78 6.13
N ASP A 781 -9.62 -4.06 7.24
CA ASP A 781 -10.19 -2.72 7.44
C ASP A 781 -9.54 -1.69 6.48
N ARG A 782 -8.21 -1.73 6.27
CA ARG A 782 -7.53 -0.91 5.24
C ARG A 782 -7.99 -1.25 3.82
N ARG A 783 -8.24 -2.53 3.51
CA ARG A 783 -8.77 -2.96 2.21
C ARG A 783 -10.19 -2.43 1.98
N ARG A 784 -11.07 -2.53 2.97
CA ARG A 784 -12.42 -1.91 2.94
C ARG A 784 -12.31 -0.42 2.64
N ASP A 785 -11.49 0.32 3.37
CA ASP A 785 -11.42 1.78 3.23
C ASP A 785 -10.85 2.21 1.88
N ARG A 786 -9.87 1.47 1.35
CA ARG A 786 -9.38 1.66 -0.02
C ARG A 786 -10.50 1.46 -1.05
N LEU A 787 -11.29 0.39 -0.95
CA LEU A 787 -12.39 0.10 -1.87
C LEU A 787 -13.50 1.17 -1.77
N ALA A 788 -13.89 1.56 -0.56
CA ALA A 788 -14.89 2.58 -0.31
C ALA A 788 -14.45 3.98 -0.81
N LEU A 789 -13.17 4.34 -0.62
CA LEU A 789 -12.59 5.57 -1.14
C LEU A 789 -12.56 5.57 -2.67
N LEU A 790 -12.11 4.49 -3.31
CA LEU A 790 -12.12 4.32 -4.77
C LEU A 790 -13.54 4.47 -5.32
N ALA A 791 -14.53 3.80 -4.70
CA ALA A 791 -15.93 3.93 -5.10
C ALA A 791 -16.44 5.38 -4.94
N ARG A 792 -16.06 6.10 -3.87
CA ARG A 792 -16.43 7.51 -3.66
C ARG A 792 -15.80 8.44 -4.69
N LEU A 793 -14.54 8.22 -5.06
CA LEU A 793 -13.82 8.98 -6.09
C LEU A 793 -14.42 8.75 -7.48
N ILE A 794 -14.69 7.50 -7.85
CA ILE A 794 -15.30 7.15 -9.15
C ILE A 794 -16.71 7.76 -9.28
N ARG A 795 -17.54 7.71 -8.23
CA ARG A 795 -18.84 8.40 -8.20
C ARG A 795 -18.71 9.93 -8.38
N ARG A 796 -17.67 10.57 -7.80
CA ARG A 796 -17.41 12.00 -7.97
C ARG A 796 -17.00 12.33 -9.42
N ALA A 797 -16.07 11.57 -9.99
CA ALA A 797 -15.60 11.73 -11.37
C ALA A 797 -16.76 11.57 -12.38
N ALA A 798 -17.53 10.49 -12.28
CA ALA A 798 -18.66 10.22 -13.16
C ALA A 798 -19.82 11.23 -13.01
N ARG A 799 -19.98 11.84 -11.83
CA ARG A 799 -20.92 12.95 -11.62
C ARG A 799 -20.41 14.24 -12.28
N SER A 800 -19.11 14.50 -12.25
CA SER A 800 -18.49 15.65 -12.92
C SER A 800 -18.62 15.54 -14.45
N PHE A 801 -18.21 14.40 -15.02
CA PHE A 801 -18.31 14.12 -16.46
C PHE A 801 -19.75 14.29 -16.98
N ARG A 802 -20.75 13.68 -16.29
CA ARG A 802 -22.18 13.85 -16.64
C ARG A 802 -22.75 15.26 -16.39
N ARG A 803 -22.08 16.14 -15.64
CA ARG A 803 -22.46 17.56 -15.58
C ARG A 803 -21.91 18.36 -16.76
N ARG A 804 -20.69 18.03 -17.23
CA ARG A 804 -20.03 18.72 -18.35
C ARG A 804 -20.65 18.39 -19.71
N HIS A 805 -20.77 17.10 -20.07
CA HIS A 805 -21.07 16.71 -21.46
C HIS A 805 -22.57 16.50 -21.76
N GLN A 806 -23.40 16.20 -20.76
CA GLN A 806 -24.83 15.88 -20.97
C GLN A 806 -25.68 17.04 -21.53
N PRO A 807 -25.43 18.33 -21.21
CA PRO A 807 -26.22 19.44 -21.77
C PRO A 807 -26.11 19.56 -23.29
N GLU A 808 -24.89 19.49 -23.85
CA GLU A 808 -24.68 19.70 -25.30
C GLU A 808 -25.29 18.60 -26.15
N VAL A 809 -25.17 17.32 -25.75
CA VAL A 809 -25.82 16.21 -26.48
C VAL A 809 -27.34 16.38 -26.54
N VAL A 810 -27.97 16.80 -25.43
CA VAL A 810 -29.43 17.02 -25.37
C VAL A 810 -29.85 18.25 -26.19
N LYS A 811 -29.04 19.31 -26.19
CA LYS A 811 -29.22 20.52 -27.02
C LYS A 811 -29.13 20.21 -28.51
N GLN A 812 -28.14 19.42 -28.94
CA GLN A 812 -28.03 18.96 -30.34
C GLN A 812 -29.16 17.99 -30.72
N ALA A 813 -29.60 17.12 -29.81
CA ALA A 813 -30.77 16.28 -30.03
C ALA A 813 -32.05 17.13 -30.19
N GLY A 814 -32.15 18.25 -29.47
CA GLY A 814 -33.18 19.27 -29.68
C GLY A 814 -33.15 19.87 -31.09
N ARG A 815 -31.96 20.21 -31.62
CA ARG A 815 -31.77 20.69 -33.01
C ARG A 815 -32.33 19.69 -34.03
N TYR A 816 -31.89 18.43 -33.95
CA TYR A 816 -32.36 17.38 -34.87
C TYR A 816 -33.86 17.10 -34.74
N LEU A 817 -34.39 17.05 -33.51
CA LEU A 817 -35.82 16.85 -33.27
C LEU A 817 -36.66 17.97 -33.88
N ARG A 818 -36.20 19.22 -33.77
CA ARG A 818 -36.87 20.39 -34.37
C ARG A 818 -36.96 20.27 -35.88
N THR A 819 -35.89 19.87 -36.56
CA THR A 819 -35.90 19.65 -38.02
C THR A 819 -36.79 18.48 -38.40
N ILE A 820 -36.59 17.30 -37.79
CA ILE A 820 -37.34 16.05 -38.07
C ILE A 820 -38.86 16.20 -37.86
N THR A 821 -39.28 17.05 -36.92
CA THR A 821 -40.70 17.26 -36.58
C THR A 821 -41.32 18.50 -37.22
N GLY A 822 -40.62 19.18 -38.13
CA GLY A 822 -41.13 20.38 -38.82
C GLY A 822 -41.39 21.56 -37.86
N GLY A 823 -40.61 21.66 -36.78
CA GLY A 823 -40.75 22.68 -35.75
C GLY A 823 -41.79 22.37 -34.66
N ARG A 824 -42.45 21.21 -34.69
CA ARG A 824 -43.51 20.83 -33.71
C ARG A 824 -42.98 20.63 -32.28
N TYR A 825 -41.74 20.16 -32.13
CA TYR A 825 -41.03 20.11 -30.84
C TYR A 825 -39.70 20.80 -31.02
N GLN A 826 -39.46 21.88 -30.26
CA GLN A 826 -38.34 22.79 -30.48
C GLN A 826 -37.14 22.53 -29.56
N ARG A 827 -37.38 21.90 -28.41
CA ARG A 827 -36.39 21.64 -27.38
C ARG A 827 -36.59 20.27 -26.74
N LEU A 828 -35.49 19.63 -26.39
CA LEU A 828 -35.41 18.41 -25.58
C LEU A 828 -34.79 18.81 -24.22
N VAL A 829 -35.27 18.25 -23.11
CA VAL A 829 -34.74 18.50 -21.77
C VAL A 829 -34.67 17.21 -20.94
N LEU A 830 -33.92 17.27 -19.84
CA LEU A 830 -33.86 16.25 -18.81
C LEU A 830 -34.40 16.84 -17.50
N GLU A 831 -35.43 16.24 -16.93
CA GLU A 831 -36.07 16.74 -15.69
C GLU A 831 -36.27 15.65 -14.64
N GLY A 832 -36.52 16.09 -13.40
CA GLY A 832 -36.59 15.23 -12.21
C GLY A 832 -35.21 14.75 -11.72
N GLN A 833 -35.16 14.15 -10.54
CA GLN A 833 -33.90 13.64 -9.98
C GLN A 833 -33.30 12.49 -10.81
N GLU A 834 -34.15 11.72 -11.48
CA GLU A 834 -33.78 10.62 -12.39
C GLU A 834 -33.40 11.10 -13.80
N ARG A 835 -33.48 12.41 -14.10
CA ARG A 835 -33.16 12.99 -15.43
C ARG A 835 -33.89 12.29 -16.58
N ARG A 836 -35.23 12.20 -16.52
CA ARG A 836 -36.05 11.63 -17.60
C ARG A 836 -36.18 12.61 -18.77
N LEU A 837 -36.17 12.12 -20.01
CA LEU A 837 -36.34 12.95 -21.20
C LEU A 837 -37.77 13.52 -21.29
N HIS A 838 -37.84 14.83 -21.57
CA HIS A 838 -39.07 15.54 -21.90
C HIS A 838 -38.87 16.41 -23.15
N VAL A 839 -39.94 16.67 -23.91
CA VAL A 839 -39.96 17.52 -25.11
C VAL A 839 -40.85 18.75 -24.89
N CYS A 840 -40.42 19.90 -25.41
CA CYS A 840 -41.18 21.16 -25.38
C CYS A 840 -41.61 21.56 -26.79
N ARG A 841 -42.86 21.96 -26.99
CA ARG A 841 -43.39 22.38 -28.31
C ARG A 841 -42.89 23.75 -28.73
N THR A 842 -42.84 24.68 -27.78
CA THR A 842 -42.20 26.00 -27.84
C THR A 842 -41.27 26.16 -26.63
N GLU A 843 -40.48 27.24 -26.57
CA GLU A 843 -39.60 27.52 -25.42
C GLU A 843 -40.40 27.77 -24.12
N GLU A 844 -41.63 28.29 -24.24
CA GLU A 844 -42.58 28.54 -23.15
C GLU A 844 -43.43 27.31 -22.79
N SER A 845 -43.33 26.21 -23.54
CA SER A 845 -44.19 25.02 -23.33
C SER A 845 -43.73 24.19 -22.13
N ALA A 846 -44.69 23.84 -21.27
CA ALA A 846 -44.50 22.84 -20.23
C ALA A 846 -43.91 21.53 -20.82
N PRO A 847 -42.87 20.93 -20.21
CA PRO A 847 -42.22 19.74 -20.76
C PRO A 847 -43.13 18.50 -20.76
N GLU A 848 -43.31 17.89 -21.94
CA GLU A 848 -44.05 16.63 -22.10
C GLU A 848 -43.08 15.43 -21.99
N PRO A 849 -43.26 14.48 -21.05
CA PRO A 849 -42.34 13.35 -20.90
C PRO A 849 -42.37 12.42 -22.12
N VAL A 850 -41.24 11.80 -22.49
CA VAL A 850 -41.07 10.97 -23.71
C VAL A 850 -41.66 9.55 -23.55
N ARG A 851 -42.92 9.49 -23.12
CA ARG A 851 -43.74 8.29 -22.87
C ARG A 851 -45.18 8.52 -23.36
N ALA A 852 -46.14 7.67 -23.01
CA ALA A 852 -47.55 7.96 -23.26
C ALA A 852 -47.93 9.30 -22.58
N PRO A 853 -48.65 10.22 -23.25
CA PRO A 853 -49.48 10.02 -24.44
C PRO A 853 -48.78 10.22 -25.81
N LEU A 854 -47.45 10.43 -25.89
CA LEU A 854 -46.79 10.63 -27.18
C LEU A 854 -46.87 9.38 -28.08
N SER A 855 -47.28 9.61 -29.34
CA SER A 855 -47.36 8.55 -30.35
C SER A 855 -46.00 7.92 -30.63
N GLN A 856 -45.99 6.65 -31.03
CA GLN A 856 -44.77 5.87 -31.27
C GLN A 856 -43.84 6.60 -32.25
N GLY A 857 -44.33 6.97 -33.43
CA GLY A 857 -43.54 7.72 -34.41
C GLY A 857 -43.08 9.12 -33.99
N VAL A 858 -43.48 9.67 -32.83
CA VAL A 858 -42.82 10.85 -32.22
C VAL A 858 -41.69 10.43 -31.29
N ARG A 859 -41.90 9.37 -30.49
CA ARG A 859 -40.84 8.80 -29.64
C ARG A 859 -39.69 8.24 -30.49
N ASP A 860 -39.99 7.56 -31.59
CA ASP A 860 -39.00 7.09 -32.57
C ASP A 860 -38.15 8.26 -33.12
N GLN A 861 -38.78 9.42 -33.39
CA GLN A 861 -38.10 10.63 -33.84
C GLN A 861 -37.21 11.26 -32.74
N VAL A 862 -37.58 11.19 -31.46
CA VAL A 862 -36.73 11.60 -30.33
C VAL A 862 -35.51 10.69 -30.20
N TYR A 863 -35.68 9.37 -30.24
CA TYR A 863 -34.56 8.43 -30.16
C TYR A 863 -33.63 8.50 -31.38
N ALA A 864 -34.17 8.75 -32.58
CA ALA A 864 -33.37 9.04 -33.76
C ALA A 864 -32.55 10.34 -33.57
N ALA A 865 -33.18 11.45 -33.16
CA ALA A 865 -32.51 12.73 -32.91
C ALA A 865 -31.42 12.63 -31.83
N LEU A 866 -31.65 11.86 -30.76
CA LEU A 866 -30.66 11.61 -29.71
C LEU A 866 -29.49 10.77 -30.22
N ARG A 867 -29.73 9.74 -31.04
CA ARG A 867 -28.64 8.98 -31.69
C ARG A 867 -27.81 9.88 -32.60
N LEU A 868 -28.43 10.69 -33.45
CA LEU A 868 -27.70 11.62 -34.33
C LEU A 868 -26.83 12.61 -33.55
N ALA A 869 -27.33 13.14 -32.42
CA ALA A 869 -26.54 13.99 -31.53
C ALA A 869 -25.38 13.25 -30.83
N LEU A 870 -25.56 11.97 -30.49
CA LEU A 870 -24.48 11.12 -29.96
C LEU A 870 -23.42 10.82 -31.03
N ILE A 871 -23.81 10.55 -32.28
CA ILE A 871 -22.86 10.36 -33.40
C ILE A 871 -22.00 11.60 -33.60
N ASP A 872 -22.62 12.79 -33.65
CA ASP A 872 -21.88 14.05 -33.85
C ASP A 872 -21.00 14.45 -32.66
N HIS A 873 -21.26 13.91 -31.45
CA HIS A 873 -20.42 14.09 -30.26
C HIS A 873 -19.29 13.05 -30.15
N LEU A 874 -19.53 11.80 -30.56
CA LEU A 874 -18.53 10.72 -30.58
C LEU A 874 -17.48 10.93 -31.68
N ASP A 875 -17.90 11.49 -32.83
CA ASP A 875 -17.01 11.90 -33.93
C ASP A 875 -16.35 13.28 -33.67
N GLN A 876 -16.57 13.91 -32.52
CA GLN A 876 -16.06 15.24 -32.23
C GLN A 876 -14.52 15.20 -32.14
N SER A 877 -13.86 15.90 -33.06
CA SER A 877 -12.39 15.85 -33.26
C SER A 877 -11.86 14.45 -33.60
N GLN A 878 -12.67 13.60 -34.25
CA GLN A 878 -12.31 12.25 -34.71
C GLN A 878 -12.75 12.01 -36.18
N GLU A 879 -12.37 10.85 -36.72
CA GLU A 879 -12.66 10.44 -38.11
C GLU A 879 -14.13 10.03 -38.28
N ALA A 880 -14.97 10.93 -38.81
CA ALA A 880 -16.42 10.74 -38.87
C ALA A 880 -16.86 9.44 -39.58
N LEU A 881 -17.55 8.55 -38.86
CA LEU A 881 -17.85 7.20 -39.36
C LEU A 881 -19.10 7.13 -40.25
N PRO A 882 -19.16 6.17 -41.20
CA PRO A 882 -20.37 5.91 -41.99
C PRO A 882 -21.53 5.45 -41.09
N VAL A 883 -22.75 5.86 -41.45
CA VAL A 883 -23.99 5.54 -40.73
C VAL A 883 -24.87 4.65 -41.58
N PHE A 884 -25.53 3.68 -40.94
CA PHE A 884 -26.31 2.62 -41.58
C PHE A 884 -27.74 2.67 -41.05
N LEU A 885 -28.72 2.86 -41.93
CA LEU A 885 -30.13 3.06 -41.60
C LEU A 885 -30.97 1.92 -42.20
N ASP A 886 -31.33 0.91 -41.42
CA ASP A 886 -32.18 -0.21 -41.88
C ASP A 886 -33.65 0.05 -41.51
N GLU A 887 -34.52 0.14 -42.52
CA GLU A 887 -35.98 0.35 -42.41
C GLU A 887 -36.45 1.56 -41.55
N VAL A 888 -35.56 2.46 -41.11
CA VAL A 888 -35.85 3.59 -40.19
C VAL A 888 -37.04 4.47 -40.61
N PHE A 889 -37.23 4.70 -41.90
CA PHE A 889 -38.28 5.56 -42.43
C PHE A 889 -39.65 4.87 -42.60
N THR A 890 -39.76 3.56 -42.33
CA THR A 890 -41.00 2.79 -42.60
C THR A 890 -42.20 3.23 -41.76
N SER A 891 -42.00 3.62 -40.50
CA SER A 891 -43.07 4.08 -39.60
C SER A 891 -43.46 5.56 -39.82
N TRP A 892 -42.85 6.26 -40.78
CA TRP A 892 -42.98 7.72 -40.95
C TRP A 892 -43.92 8.09 -42.11
N ASP A 893 -44.89 8.96 -41.84
CA ASP A 893 -45.73 9.55 -42.88
C ASP A 893 -44.92 10.40 -43.88
N ARG A 894 -45.51 10.72 -45.03
CA ARG A 894 -44.82 11.42 -46.12
C ARG A 894 -44.29 12.80 -45.70
N GLY A 895 -44.98 13.50 -44.80
CA GLY A 895 -44.54 14.79 -44.28
C GLY A 895 -43.32 14.64 -43.36
N ARG A 896 -43.33 13.66 -42.46
CA ARG A 896 -42.16 13.32 -41.62
C ARG A 896 -40.97 12.87 -42.45
N ARG A 897 -41.18 12.05 -43.49
CA ARG A 897 -40.10 11.59 -44.37
C ARG A 897 -39.43 12.75 -45.11
N GLN A 898 -40.19 13.73 -45.61
CA GLN A 898 -39.61 14.93 -46.22
C GLN A 898 -38.73 15.74 -45.26
N HIS A 899 -39.13 15.88 -44.00
CA HIS A 899 -38.30 16.51 -42.95
C HIS A 899 -37.08 15.64 -42.58
N GLY A 900 -37.24 14.32 -42.54
CA GLY A 900 -36.14 13.36 -42.35
C GLY A 900 -35.09 13.45 -43.45
N TYR A 901 -35.49 13.60 -44.71
CA TYR A 901 -34.56 13.75 -45.83
C TYR A 901 -33.71 15.02 -45.70
N ALA A 902 -34.23 16.12 -45.12
CA ALA A 902 -33.43 17.33 -44.87
C ALA A 902 -32.34 17.11 -43.80
N VAL A 903 -32.59 16.26 -42.79
CA VAL A 903 -31.55 15.85 -41.83
C VAL A 903 -30.56 14.85 -42.42
N LEU A 904 -30.98 14.00 -43.37
CA LEU A 904 -30.02 13.20 -44.15
C LEU A 904 -29.10 14.07 -45.00
N GLU A 905 -29.66 15.10 -45.65
CA GLU A 905 -28.92 16.10 -46.44
C GLU A 905 -27.83 16.76 -45.56
N GLU A 906 -28.22 17.27 -44.38
CA GLU A 906 -27.32 17.84 -43.35
C GLU A 906 -26.24 16.85 -42.87
N LEU A 907 -26.58 15.58 -42.63
CA LEU A 907 -25.59 14.56 -42.24
C LEU A 907 -24.58 14.28 -43.38
N THR A 908 -25.02 14.25 -44.63
CA THR A 908 -24.18 13.86 -45.77
C THR A 908 -23.04 14.83 -46.10
N GLU A 909 -23.07 16.04 -45.52
CA GLU A 909 -21.96 16.99 -45.54
C GLU A 909 -20.73 16.46 -44.78
N ARG A 910 -20.93 15.67 -43.71
CA ARG A 910 -19.87 15.21 -42.80
C ARG A 910 -19.57 13.71 -42.89
N ARG A 911 -20.56 12.88 -43.26
CA ARG A 911 -20.48 11.40 -43.21
C ARG A 911 -21.16 10.74 -44.40
N GLN A 912 -20.79 9.49 -44.69
CA GLN A 912 -21.52 8.65 -45.63
C GLN A 912 -22.74 8.01 -44.95
N VAL A 913 -23.86 7.92 -45.68
CA VAL A 913 -25.09 7.30 -45.20
C VAL A 913 -25.50 6.13 -46.10
N PHE A 914 -25.55 4.92 -45.54
CA PHE A 914 -26.18 3.75 -46.14
C PHE A 914 -27.63 3.63 -45.67
N ILE A 915 -28.56 3.34 -46.58
CA ILE A 915 -29.98 3.15 -46.28
C ILE A 915 -30.43 1.81 -46.84
N PHE A 916 -30.85 0.89 -45.98
CA PHE A 916 -31.35 -0.43 -46.36
C PHE A 916 -32.88 -0.40 -46.35
N THR A 917 -33.51 -0.94 -47.40
CA THR A 917 -34.98 -1.01 -47.47
C THR A 917 -35.50 -2.13 -48.36
N CYS A 918 -36.64 -2.71 -47.98
CA CYS A 918 -37.43 -3.58 -48.84
C CYS A 918 -38.40 -2.82 -49.77
N HIS A 919 -38.57 -1.50 -49.65
CA HIS A 919 -39.61 -0.75 -50.36
C HIS A 919 -39.07 0.02 -51.59
N PRO A 920 -39.47 -0.34 -52.83
CA PRO A 920 -39.02 0.35 -54.04
C PRO A 920 -39.41 1.84 -54.07
N ALA A 921 -40.62 2.18 -53.59
CA ALA A 921 -41.11 3.56 -53.58
C ALA A 921 -40.30 4.48 -52.64
N LEU A 922 -39.79 3.96 -51.51
CA LEU A 922 -38.93 4.71 -50.61
C LEU A 922 -37.54 4.92 -51.25
N SER A 923 -36.99 3.86 -51.85
CA SER A 923 -35.72 3.90 -52.58
C SER A 923 -35.75 4.93 -53.72
N GLU A 924 -36.83 4.98 -54.50
CA GLU A 924 -37.00 6.01 -55.53
C GLU A 924 -37.17 7.43 -54.98
N GLU A 925 -37.90 7.62 -53.87
CA GLU A 925 -38.09 8.96 -53.29
C GLU A 925 -36.77 9.51 -52.72
N LEU A 926 -35.98 8.65 -52.05
CA LEU A 926 -34.62 8.97 -51.60
C LEU A 926 -33.71 9.31 -52.79
N SER A 927 -33.72 8.50 -53.84
CA SER A 927 -32.90 8.72 -55.05
C SER A 927 -33.25 10.05 -55.72
N ARG A 928 -34.55 10.34 -55.86
CA ARG A 928 -35.04 11.58 -56.49
C ARG A 928 -34.88 12.84 -55.62
N ARG A 929 -34.64 12.71 -54.31
CA ARG A 929 -34.50 13.86 -53.39
C ARG A 929 -33.07 14.11 -52.91
N LEU A 930 -32.23 13.08 -52.80
CA LEU A 930 -30.87 13.15 -52.23
C LEU A 930 -29.79 12.65 -53.22
N ASP A 931 -30.12 12.60 -54.52
CA ASP A 931 -29.29 12.06 -55.62
C ASP A 931 -28.76 10.64 -55.35
N ALA A 932 -29.46 9.88 -54.51
CA ALA A 932 -28.88 8.72 -53.84
C ALA A 932 -28.56 7.56 -54.79
N ARG A 933 -27.35 7.00 -54.63
CA ARG A 933 -26.86 5.87 -55.43
C ARG A 933 -27.61 4.59 -55.05
N ARG A 934 -28.52 4.13 -55.91
CA ARG A 934 -29.22 2.86 -55.74
C ARG A 934 -28.28 1.68 -56.02
N LEU A 935 -28.30 0.69 -55.14
CA LEU A 935 -27.74 -0.64 -55.35
C LEU A 935 -28.86 -1.66 -55.15
N LEU A 936 -29.13 -2.46 -56.18
CA LEU A 936 -30.17 -3.49 -56.16
C LEU A 936 -29.56 -4.83 -55.74
N LEU A 937 -30.07 -5.39 -54.65
CA LEU A 937 -29.81 -6.78 -54.26
C LEU A 937 -30.93 -7.65 -54.81
N GLU A 938 -30.59 -8.40 -55.85
CA GLU A 938 -31.40 -9.50 -56.37
C GLU A 938 -31.41 -10.66 -55.36
N PRO A 939 -32.53 -11.39 -55.21
CA PRO A 939 -32.55 -12.61 -54.41
C PRO A 939 -31.58 -13.64 -55.01
N THR A 940 -30.79 -14.26 -54.13
CA THR A 940 -29.81 -15.32 -54.41
C THR A 940 -30.46 -16.69 -54.34
#